data_AF-A0A937QK94-F1
#
_entry.id   AF-A0A937QK94-F1
#
_cell.length_a   1.000
_cell.length_b   1.000
_cell.length_c   1.000
_cell.angle_alpha   90.00
_cell.angle_beta   90.00
_cell.angle_gamma   90.00
#
_symmetry.space_group_name_H-M   'P 1'
#
loop_
_entity.id
_entity.type
_entity.pdbx_description
1 polymer ?
#
loop_
_entity_poly.entity_id
_entity_poly.type
_entity_poly.pdbx_seq_one_letter_code
_entity_poly.pdbx_strand_id
1 'polypeptide(L)'
;MLNKYTICHILLMLLLTGVTSGEGVQMKPFTIDWRDNTNSLVDLSFLLDAPAGKDGFIRVRNGHLTKPNGERFRIWGVNFTGASCFPSKQDAPVVAEHLARFGINCVRFHFLDSNWSASVFIEGTDDTRALDLQQLDLWDYLVAELKNRGIYTNINLNVGRNYRKGDGVKDYEYLGLAKVVNYFDRRVQELHREYAEQLATHYNPYTKSQYRYEPAVATVELVNENSIVEAWFSNRLLGKNTRKRPGTWTDITAWYANQLTERYNAWLTDRLSSAELKTLRKPLLSAVEGMAGAGADEFVPRLTRDQFAAAPKKRFHLEATFYMELERDYFERMYSFLKKDLGVRSLIVGTSDHNHSKTGYPLLASTSQMDIVDGHVYWQHPSYSTDPGTNRRTFSIKNTPMVNDPYNSTVVQLSRSAVAGMPYTVSETNHPFPNEYACEGIGILAAYSAFHDWDGIYLYTFEHKNPEEWRPKILGHFDIRRDPVKMSNIAACAAMFLRGDVRPALETVRRSFSIEQVREGIRLPYSERPYFTPGFSLAIPLRHATRIAGFDDPQGQDTRAGLSSPTVSDTGELAWYHSERTRGFVTVETERSQVLIGFVKGHDYELKNLSATVENEFCSIILTSLDGQPISRSQRLLLVTTARSANSGMIWNEKRTTLSDWGSAPTVIEPVKGKIFLRNLKPAQRIEATPLDGAGKSLGDSIIARDIKGDCTLAVGEQATTWYLIRIRR
;
A
#
# COMPACT_ATOMS: atom_id res chain seq x y z
N MET A 1 -70.39 -49.04 -30.14
CA MET A 1 -69.66 -49.84 -31.15
C MET A 1 -68.16 -49.70 -30.87
N LEU A 2 -67.43 -50.80 -31.01
CA LEU A 2 -66.08 -51.16 -30.52
C LEU A 2 -64.97 -50.10 -30.80
N ASN A 3 -63.81 -50.00 -30.10
CA ASN A 3 -63.08 -50.99 -29.31
C ASN A 3 -62.07 -50.36 -28.29
N LYS A 4 -61.63 -51.21 -27.33
CA LYS A 4 -60.83 -50.98 -26.11
C LYS A 4 -59.30 -50.95 -26.30
N TYR A 5 -58.59 -50.58 -25.21
CA TYR A 5 -57.30 -51.08 -24.62
C TYR A 5 -56.47 -49.87 -24.12
N THR A 6 -55.78 -49.77 -22.96
CA THR A 6 -55.69 -50.46 -21.65
C THR A 6 -54.87 -49.54 -20.73
N ILE A 7 -55.18 -49.57 -19.43
CA ILE A 7 -54.54 -48.86 -18.30
C ILE A 7 -53.28 -49.60 -17.83
N CYS A 8 -52.16 -48.89 -17.54
CA CYS A 8 -51.41 -48.91 -16.25
C CYS A 8 -49.94 -48.41 -16.35
N HIS A 9 -49.67 -47.35 -15.56
CA HIS A 9 -48.48 -47.06 -14.73
C HIS A 9 -47.08 -46.94 -15.35
N ILE A 10 -46.43 -45.78 -15.16
CA ILE A 10 -45.30 -45.60 -14.22
C ILE A 10 -45.20 -44.13 -13.80
N LEU A 11 -45.31 -43.91 -12.49
CA LEU A 11 -44.87 -42.74 -11.73
C LEU A 11 -43.35 -42.57 -11.92
N LEU A 12 -42.89 -41.39 -12.35
CA LEU A 12 -41.52 -40.95 -12.06
C LEU A 12 -41.54 -39.50 -11.57
N MET A 13 -41.47 -39.40 -10.24
CA MET A 13 -41.01 -38.28 -9.40
C MET A 13 -40.68 -36.96 -10.10
N LEU A 14 -41.59 -36.00 -9.96
CA LEU A 14 -41.27 -34.59 -9.80
C LEU A 14 -40.62 -34.40 -8.41
N LEU A 15 -39.36 -34.82 -8.27
CA LEU A 15 -38.45 -34.24 -7.28
C LEU A 15 -37.89 -32.97 -7.91
N LEU A 16 -38.68 -31.89 -7.85
CA LEU A 16 -38.12 -30.55 -7.89
C LEU A 16 -37.20 -30.45 -6.67
N THR A 17 -35.93 -30.72 -6.90
CA THR A 17 -34.87 -30.26 -6.01
C THR A 17 -34.97 -28.75 -6.03
N GLY A 18 -35.66 -28.22 -5.01
CA GLY A 18 -35.47 -26.86 -4.57
C GLY A 18 -34.01 -26.75 -4.19
N VAL A 19 -33.17 -26.37 -5.16
CA VAL A 19 -31.93 -25.67 -4.87
C VAL A 19 -32.42 -24.35 -4.26
N THR A 20 -32.58 -24.37 -2.93
CA THR A 20 -32.56 -23.16 -2.14
C THR A 20 -31.18 -22.56 -2.39
N SER A 21 -31.10 -21.72 -3.42
CA SER A 21 -30.08 -20.68 -3.42
C SER A 21 -30.35 -19.94 -2.12
N GLY A 22 -29.47 -20.14 -1.12
CA GLY A 22 -29.56 -19.36 0.10
C GLY A 22 -29.53 -17.90 -0.34
N GLU A 23 -30.63 -17.17 -0.14
CA GLU A 23 -30.68 -15.75 -0.41
C GLU A 23 -29.55 -15.13 0.42
N GLY A 24 -28.49 -14.66 -0.25
CA GLY A 24 -27.40 -13.97 0.41
C GLY A 24 -27.92 -12.73 1.13
N VAL A 25 -27.22 -12.27 2.16
CA VAL A 25 -27.61 -11.05 2.89
C VAL A 25 -27.74 -9.90 1.89
N GLN A 26 -28.92 -9.26 1.87
CA GLN A 26 -29.21 -8.20 0.93
C GLN A 26 -28.32 -6.98 1.18
N MET A 27 -27.69 -6.47 0.11
CA MET A 27 -26.92 -5.23 0.16
C MET A 27 -27.85 -4.03 0.41
N LYS A 28 -27.49 -3.13 1.32
CA LYS A 28 -28.28 -1.94 1.69
C LYS A 28 -27.46 -0.65 1.50
N PRO A 29 -28.08 0.49 1.12
CA PRO A 29 -27.40 1.77 0.99
C PRO A 29 -26.68 2.18 2.28
N PHE A 30 -25.42 2.60 2.16
CA PHE A 30 -24.65 3.19 3.24
C PHE A 30 -23.48 3.99 2.66
N THR A 31 -23.33 5.23 3.09
CA THR A 31 -22.34 6.16 2.52
C THR A 31 -21.58 6.85 3.64
N ILE A 32 -20.26 6.98 3.50
CA ILE A 32 -19.46 7.82 4.39
C ILE A 32 -19.75 9.30 4.09
N ASP A 33 -20.13 10.04 5.13
CA ASP A 33 -20.29 11.49 5.06
C ASP A 33 -19.04 12.16 5.61
N TRP A 34 -18.35 12.88 4.73
CA TRP A 34 -17.12 13.57 5.03
C TRP A 34 -17.33 15.06 5.33
N ARG A 35 -18.50 15.62 4.97
CA ARG A 35 -18.82 17.02 5.24
C ARG A 35 -19.40 17.20 6.63
N ASP A 36 -20.13 16.21 7.12
CA ASP A 36 -20.66 16.22 8.47
C ASP A 36 -19.72 15.55 9.47
N ASN A 37 -18.77 16.35 9.99
CA ASN A 37 -17.84 15.91 11.03
C ASN A 37 -18.33 16.22 12.46
N THR A 38 -19.37 17.04 12.59
CA THR A 38 -19.86 17.52 13.89
C THR A 38 -20.56 16.44 14.69
N ASN A 39 -20.44 16.46 16.02
CA ASN A 39 -21.19 15.60 16.95
C ASN A 39 -21.09 14.09 16.66
N SER A 40 -19.98 13.65 16.04
CA SER A 40 -19.74 12.23 15.84
C SER A 40 -19.55 11.53 17.18
N LEU A 41 -20.14 10.34 17.33
CA LEU A 41 -19.99 9.52 18.53
C LEU A 41 -18.64 8.78 18.56
N VAL A 42 -17.96 8.70 17.42
CA VAL A 42 -16.64 8.10 17.23
C VAL A 42 -15.72 9.15 16.62
N ASP A 43 -14.84 9.68 17.46
CA ASP A 43 -13.82 10.64 17.09
C ASP A 43 -12.47 10.16 17.65
N LEU A 44 -11.53 9.89 16.75
CA LEU A 44 -10.20 9.37 17.04
C LEU A 44 -9.12 10.45 17.03
N SER A 45 -9.50 11.73 16.94
CA SER A 45 -8.56 12.85 16.99
C SER A 45 -7.76 12.90 18.29
N PHE A 46 -8.22 12.25 19.36
CA PHE A 46 -7.46 12.08 20.60
C PHE A 46 -6.17 11.26 20.43
N LEU A 47 -6.02 10.50 19.33
CA LEU A 47 -4.78 9.82 18.96
C LEU A 47 -3.75 10.76 18.33
N LEU A 48 -4.15 11.98 17.98
CA LEU A 48 -3.34 12.96 17.27
C LEU A 48 -2.79 14.00 18.23
N ASP A 49 -1.54 14.38 18.00
CA ASP A 49 -0.83 15.33 18.83
C ASP A 49 -0.74 16.69 18.13
N ALA A 50 -1.81 17.47 18.24
CA ALA A 50 -1.95 18.73 17.54
C ALA A 50 -1.21 19.90 18.22
N PRO A 51 -0.68 20.87 17.46
CA PRO A 51 -0.44 20.79 16.01
C PRO A 51 0.76 19.88 15.69
N ALA A 52 0.79 19.32 14.47
CA ALA A 52 1.88 18.48 14.00
C ALA A 52 3.21 19.24 14.05
N GLY A 53 4.27 18.57 14.50
CA GLY A 53 5.62 19.13 14.57
C GLY A 53 5.83 20.15 15.71
N LYS A 54 4.88 20.32 16.64
CA LYS A 54 5.01 21.29 17.76
C LYS A 54 6.25 21.07 18.62
N ASP A 55 6.69 19.82 18.77
CA ASP A 55 7.87 19.46 19.55
C ASP A 55 9.17 19.50 18.72
N GLY A 56 9.06 19.69 17.40
CA GLY A 56 10.14 19.65 16.41
C GLY A 56 10.05 18.47 15.44
N PHE A 57 11.12 18.26 14.66
CA PHE A 57 11.17 17.24 13.60
C PHE A 57 11.17 15.81 14.14
N ILE A 58 10.43 14.92 13.47
CA ILE A 58 10.55 13.47 13.64
C ILE A 58 12.01 13.04 13.37
N ARG A 59 12.51 12.12 14.19
CA ARG A 59 13.90 11.64 14.17
C ARG A 59 13.97 10.12 14.08
N VAL A 60 15.07 9.61 13.55
CA VAL A 60 15.44 8.20 13.67
C VAL A 60 16.22 7.98 14.96
N ARG A 61 15.76 7.06 15.80
CA ARG A 61 16.49 6.57 16.99
C ARG A 61 16.31 5.08 17.11
N ASN A 62 17.43 4.35 17.27
CA ASN A 62 17.44 2.89 17.41
C ASN A 62 16.63 2.16 16.32
N GLY A 63 16.70 2.63 15.07
CA GLY A 63 15.97 2.05 13.94
C GLY A 63 14.47 2.35 13.89
N HIS A 64 13.98 3.33 14.65
CA HIS A 64 12.57 3.70 14.67
C HIS A 64 12.34 5.19 14.52
N LEU A 65 11.14 5.55 14.07
CA LEU A 65 10.68 6.94 14.06
C LEU A 65 10.31 7.36 15.48
N THR A 66 10.77 8.55 15.88
CA THR A 66 10.55 9.10 17.21
C THR A 66 10.27 10.60 17.15
N LYS A 67 9.47 11.09 18.09
CA LYS A 67 9.40 12.53 18.39
C LYS A 67 10.74 12.99 19.00
N PRO A 68 11.02 14.31 19.04
CA PRO A 68 12.25 14.84 19.63
C PRO A 68 12.53 14.42 21.08
N ASN A 69 11.48 14.19 21.88
CA ASN A 69 11.58 13.69 23.26
C ASN A 69 11.96 12.19 23.35
N GLY A 70 11.97 11.46 22.23
CA GLY A 70 12.28 10.03 22.18
C GLY A 70 11.05 9.10 22.21
N GLU A 71 9.84 9.65 22.34
CA GLU A 71 8.61 8.88 22.21
C GLU A 71 8.50 8.25 20.82
N ARG A 72 8.01 7.01 20.75
CA ARG A 72 7.78 6.32 19.47
C ARG A 72 6.76 7.08 18.64
N PHE A 73 7.06 7.25 17.36
CA PHE A 73 6.14 7.79 16.37
C PHE A 73 5.81 6.70 15.35
N ARG A 74 4.52 6.43 15.14
CA ARG A 74 4.04 5.51 14.10
C ARG A 74 3.14 6.28 13.14
N ILE A 75 3.27 6.02 11.85
CA ILE A 75 2.46 6.67 10.84
C ILE A 75 1.26 5.79 10.46
N TRP A 76 0.06 6.31 10.69
CA TRP A 76 -1.19 5.78 10.15
C TRP A 76 -1.71 6.78 9.11
N GLY A 77 -1.32 6.56 7.86
CA GLY A 77 -1.42 7.54 6.80
C GLY A 77 -2.35 7.13 5.65
N VAL A 78 -2.60 8.11 4.77
CA VAL A 78 -3.31 7.91 3.50
C VAL A 78 -2.66 8.76 2.41
N ASN A 79 -2.90 8.39 1.16
CA ASN A 79 -2.36 9.14 0.02
C ASN A 79 -3.43 10.09 -0.54
N PHE A 80 -3.03 11.33 -0.81
CA PHE A 80 -3.78 12.27 -1.63
C PHE A 80 -3.09 12.28 -2.99
N THR A 81 -3.85 11.98 -4.04
CA THR A 81 -3.33 11.77 -5.39
C THR A 81 -3.87 12.81 -6.36
N GLY A 82 -2.97 13.52 -7.06
CA GLY A 82 -3.34 14.49 -8.10
C GLY A 82 -4.26 15.58 -7.57
N ALA A 83 -5.44 15.74 -8.19
CA ALA A 83 -6.38 16.83 -7.86
C ALA A 83 -6.87 16.86 -6.40
N SER A 84 -6.83 15.74 -5.66
CA SER A 84 -7.19 15.76 -4.23
C SER A 84 -6.18 16.52 -3.36
N CYS A 85 -4.95 16.75 -3.84
CA CYS A 85 -3.94 17.55 -3.14
C CYS A 85 -4.26 19.04 -3.08
N PHE A 86 -5.21 19.52 -3.89
CA PHE A 86 -5.52 20.94 -4.08
C PHE A 86 -7.02 21.23 -3.79
N PRO A 87 -7.53 20.89 -2.60
CA PRO A 87 -8.91 21.20 -2.25
C PRO A 87 -9.12 22.72 -2.19
N SER A 88 -10.36 23.16 -2.39
CA SER A 88 -10.73 24.56 -2.15
C SER A 88 -10.43 24.96 -0.70
N LYS A 89 -10.23 26.25 -0.43
CA LYS A 89 -10.07 26.74 0.96
C LYS A 89 -11.31 26.54 1.83
N GLN A 90 -12.46 26.29 1.20
CA GLN A 90 -13.67 25.90 1.92
C GLN A 90 -13.64 24.42 2.33
N ASP A 91 -13.18 23.53 1.45
CA ASP A 91 -13.17 22.09 1.72
C ASP A 91 -11.95 21.63 2.54
N ALA A 92 -10.79 22.30 2.41
CA ALA A 92 -9.56 21.95 3.13
C ALA A 92 -9.74 21.72 4.65
N PRO A 93 -10.37 22.62 5.43
CA PRO A 93 -10.58 22.41 6.87
C PRO A 93 -11.51 21.22 7.15
N VAL A 94 -12.55 21.02 6.32
CA VAL A 94 -13.53 19.94 6.48
C VAL A 94 -12.88 18.58 6.18
N VAL A 95 -12.06 18.51 5.14
CA VAL A 95 -11.27 17.32 4.81
C VAL A 95 -10.27 17.01 5.91
N ALA A 96 -9.53 18.00 6.40
CA ALA A 96 -8.57 17.78 7.49
C ALA A 96 -9.25 17.31 8.78
N GLU A 97 -10.43 17.85 9.11
CA GLU A 97 -11.24 17.40 10.26
C GLU A 97 -11.72 15.96 10.08
N HIS A 98 -12.16 15.62 8.87
CA HIS A 98 -12.55 14.26 8.54
C HIS A 98 -11.39 13.28 8.74
N LEU A 99 -10.19 13.59 8.23
CA LEU A 99 -9.02 12.72 8.43
C LEU A 99 -8.68 12.56 9.91
N ALA A 100 -8.72 13.66 10.68
CA ALA A 100 -8.44 13.65 12.11
C ALA A 100 -9.40 12.75 12.90
N ARG A 101 -10.71 12.82 12.57
CA ARG A 101 -11.75 11.97 13.17
C ARG A 101 -11.49 10.48 12.98
N PHE A 102 -10.85 10.10 11.87
CA PHE A 102 -10.46 8.72 11.57
C PHE A 102 -9.07 8.32 12.11
N GLY A 103 -8.42 9.20 12.89
CA GLY A 103 -7.11 8.92 13.50
C GLY A 103 -5.95 8.91 12.50
N ILE A 104 -6.14 9.47 11.30
CA ILE A 104 -5.10 9.58 10.29
C ILE A 104 -4.12 10.66 10.73
N ASN A 105 -2.84 10.31 10.84
CA ASN A 105 -1.81 11.21 11.37
C ASN A 105 -0.76 11.62 10.33
N CYS A 106 -0.88 11.16 9.08
CA CYS A 106 -0.02 11.61 8.00
C CYS A 106 -0.72 11.56 6.63
N VAL A 107 -0.49 12.57 5.78
CA VAL A 107 -0.92 12.58 4.38
C VAL A 107 0.29 12.56 3.46
N ARG A 108 0.34 11.60 2.54
CA ARG A 108 1.32 11.56 1.45
C ARG A 108 0.76 12.24 0.21
N PHE A 109 1.39 13.33 -0.21
CA PHE A 109 1.03 14.06 -1.41
C PHE A 109 1.68 13.44 -2.64
N HIS A 110 0.84 12.82 -3.45
CA HIS A 110 1.24 11.98 -4.56
C HIS A 110 0.78 12.60 -5.89
N PHE A 111 1.59 12.48 -6.94
CA PHE A 111 1.30 13.07 -8.26
C PHE A 111 1.04 14.59 -8.27
N LEU A 112 1.63 15.34 -7.33
CA LEU A 112 1.67 16.81 -7.36
C LEU A 112 2.17 17.34 -8.71
N ASP A 113 3.12 16.61 -9.31
CA ASP A 113 3.84 16.93 -10.54
C ASP A 113 3.19 16.35 -11.83
N SER A 114 1.95 15.83 -11.74
CA SER A 114 1.27 15.18 -12.87
C SER A 114 0.70 16.15 -13.91
N ASN A 115 0.33 15.66 -15.10
CA ASN A 115 -0.33 16.45 -16.16
C ASN A 115 -1.73 15.96 -16.55
N TRP A 116 -2.25 14.93 -15.86
CA TRP A 116 -3.56 14.32 -16.15
C TRP A 116 -4.65 14.77 -15.17
N SER A 117 -4.27 15.58 -14.17
CA SER A 117 -5.15 16.24 -13.22
C SER A 117 -4.55 17.59 -12.80
N ALA A 118 -5.14 18.26 -11.80
CA ALA A 118 -4.57 19.46 -11.24
C ALA A 118 -3.13 19.21 -10.74
N SER A 119 -2.25 20.18 -10.95
CA SER A 119 -0.79 20.05 -10.84
C SER A 119 -0.18 21.24 -10.12
N VAL A 120 1.02 21.09 -9.58
CA VAL A 120 1.83 22.24 -9.16
C VAL A 120 2.52 22.94 -10.33
N PHE A 121 2.55 22.36 -11.53
CA PHE A 121 3.08 23.02 -12.72
C PHE A 121 2.00 23.76 -13.47
N ILE A 122 2.37 24.92 -14.05
CA ILE A 122 1.46 25.74 -14.85
C ILE A 122 0.97 24.94 -16.07
N GLU A 123 -0.35 24.95 -16.30
CA GLU A 123 -0.96 24.34 -17.47
C GLU A 123 -0.70 25.19 -18.73
N GLY A 124 -0.51 24.54 -19.88
CA GLY A 124 -0.38 25.22 -21.17
C GLY A 124 0.97 25.87 -21.47
N THR A 125 1.92 25.91 -20.52
CA THR A 125 3.30 26.35 -20.78
C THR A 125 4.10 25.30 -21.56
N ASP A 126 5.09 25.72 -22.34
CA ASP A 126 5.93 24.79 -23.12
C ASP A 126 6.99 24.06 -22.26
N ASP A 127 7.11 24.39 -20.98
CA ASP A 127 8.00 23.76 -20.00
C ASP A 127 7.27 23.49 -18.66
N THR A 128 7.95 22.77 -17.76
CA THR A 128 7.50 22.46 -16.38
C THR A 128 8.44 23.06 -15.34
N ARG A 129 8.93 24.29 -15.58
CA ARG A 129 9.98 24.91 -14.74
C ARG A 129 9.46 25.95 -13.76
N ALA A 130 8.23 26.40 -13.93
CA ALA A 130 7.55 27.31 -13.02
C ALA A 130 6.42 26.60 -12.29
N LEU A 131 6.29 26.90 -10.99
CA LEU A 131 5.18 26.43 -10.17
C LEU A 131 3.97 27.37 -10.33
N ASP A 132 2.77 26.79 -10.33
CA ASP A 132 1.51 27.51 -10.30
C ASP A 132 1.24 28.01 -8.87
N LEU A 133 1.30 29.34 -8.69
CA LEU A 133 1.14 29.98 -7.39
C LEU A 133 -0.27 29.82 -6.81
N GLN A 134 -1.30 29.67 -7.65
CA GLN A 134 -2.67 29.45 -7.17
C GLN A 134 -2.81 28.03 -6.62
N GLN A 135 -2.25 27.05 -7.33
CA GLN A 135 -2.22 25.67 -6.89
C GLN A 135 -1.37 25.50 -5.62
N LEU A 136 -0.22 26.18 -5.53
CA LEU A 136 0.59 26.21 -4.32
C LEU A 136 -0.15 26.82 -3.14
N ASP A 137 -0.90 27.91 -3.31
CA ASP A 137 -1.68 28.53 -2.23
C ASP A 137 -2.79 27.61 -1.69
N LEU A 138 -3.45 26.82 -2.55
CA LEU A 138 -4.41 25.79 -2.12
C LEU A 138 -3.73 24.66 -1.35
N TRP A 139 -2.59 24.17 -1.86
CA TRP A 139 -1.82 23.12 -1.20
C TRP A 139 -1.26 23.58 0.14
N ASP A 140 -0.70 24.79 0.21
CA ASP A 140 -0.17 25.42 1.41
C ASP A 140 -1.24 25.53 2.50
N TYR A 141 -2.45 25.93 2.10
CA TYR A 141 -3.58 26.03 3.01
C TYR A 141 -4.01 24.66 3.54
N LEU A 142 -4.08 23.64 2.68
CA LEU A 142 -4.35 22.27 3.13
C LEU A 142 -3.27 21.78 4.12
N VAL A 143 -1.97 21.99 3.83
CA VAL A 143 -0.89 21.61 4.74
C VAL A 143 -1.06 22.26 6.12
N ALA A 144 -1.44 23.54 6.16
CA ALA A 144 -1.70 24.23 7.42
C ALA A 144 -2.91 23.64 8.18
N GLU A 145 -4.00 23.30 7.48
CA GLU A 145 -5.17 22.68 8.10
C GLU A 145 -4.90 21.28 8.64
N LEU A 146 -4.06 20.49 7.95
CA LEU A 146 -3.55 19.20 8.43
C LEU A 146 -2.68 19.39 9.67
N LYS A 147 -1.72 20.32 9.61
CA LYS A 147 -0.84 20.65 10.75
C LYS A 147 -1.64 21.04 11.98
N ASN A 148 -2.65 21.90 11.84
CA ASN A 148 -3.51 22.36 12.94
C ASN A 148 -4.22 21.21 13.66
N ARG A 149 -4.41 20.07 13.00
CA ARG A 149 -5.08 18.87 13.53
C ARG A 149 -4.13 17.74 13.94
N GLY A 150 -2.82 18.00 13.97
CA GLY A 150 -1.85 16.97 14.35
C GLY A 150 -1.51 15.98 13.23
N ILE A 151 -1.84 16.30 11.98
CA ILE A 151 -1.58 15.47 10.82
C ILE A 151 -0.30 15.95 10.13
N TYR A 152 0.69 15.07 10.05
CA TYR A 152 1.96 15.31 9.37
C TYR A 152 1.83 15.16 7.86
N THR A 153 2.85 15.57 7.11
CA THR A 153 2.87 15.45 5.66
C THR A 153 4.11 14.72 5.15
N ASN A 154 3.91 14.00 4.05
CA ASN A 154 4.93 13.39 3.22
C ASN A 154 4.87 14.07 1.84
N ILE A 155 6.00 14.59 1.36
CA ILE A 155 6.09 15.36 0.11
C ILE A 155 6.91 14.57 -0.92
N ASN A 156 6.33 14.30 -2.09
CA ASN A 156 7.03 13.65 -3.20
C ASN A 156 7.70 14.68 -4.14
N LEU A 157 8.94 14.42 -4.54
CA LEU A 157 9.71 15.27 -5.45
C LEU A 157 9.72 14.77 -6.91
N ASN A 158 9.28 13.54 -7.18
CA ASN A 158 9.10 13.05 -8.54
C ASN A 158 8.17 11.84 -8.58
N VAL A 159 7.01 11.97 -9.21
CA VAL A 159 6.04 10.89 -9.34
C VAL A 159 5.60 10.70 -10.77
N GLY A 160 4.99 11.74 -11.35
CA GLY A 160 4.33 11.68 -12.64
C GLY A 160 4.62 12.85 -13.57
N ARG A 161 5.76 13.52 -13.39
CA ARG A 161 6.20 14.58 -14.31
C ARG A 161 6.33 14.08 -15.74
N ASN A 162 5.57 14.71 -16.64
CA ASN A 162 5.75 14.61 -18.08
C ASN A 162 6.49 15.86 -18.57
N TYR A 163 7.69 15.65 -19.13
CA TYR A 163 8.45 16.75 -19.73
C TYR A 163 7.79 17.29 -20.99
N ARG A 164 8.05 18.56 -21.28
CA ARG A 164 7.57 19.32 -22.43
C ARG A 164 8.76 19.83 -23.26
N LYS A 165 8.50 20.45 -24.42
CA LYS A 165 9.58 20.82 -25.36
C LYS A 165 10.56 21.83 -24.76
N GLY A 166 10.04 22.85 -24.10
CA GLY A 166 10.79 23.91 -23.42
C GLY A 166 11.61 23.44 -22.22
N ASP A 167 11.34 22.24 -21.68
CA ASP A 167 12.21 21.63 -20.66
C ASP A 167 13.59 21.28 -21.22
N GLY A 168 13.74 21.15 -22.54
CA GLY A 168 15.01 20.81 -23.19
C GLY A 168 15.43 19.36 -22.96
N VAL A 169 14.50 18.49 -22.53
CA VAL A 169 14.73 17.06 -22.38
C VAL A 169 14.65 16.39 -23.75
N LYS A 170 15.69 15.65 -24.11
CA LYS A 170 15.74 14.90 -25.37
C LYS A 170 14.62 13.85 -25.40
N ASP A 171 13.97 13.68 -26.54
CA ASP A 171 12.89 12.71 -26.76
C ASP A 171 11.73 12.82 -25.74
N TYR A 172 11.49 14.00 -25.14
CA TYR A 172 10.51 14.21 -24.06
C TYR A 172 9.14 13.55 -24.33
N GLU A 173 8.66 13.61 -25.57
CA GLU A 173 7.37 13.06 -25.97
C GLU A 173 7.31 11.53 -25.98
N TYR A 174 8.45 10.85 -25.91
CA TYR A 174 8.57 9.39 -25.89
C TYR A 174 8.86 8.82 -24.49
N LEU A 175 9.05 9.67 -23.48
CA LEU A 175 9.46 9.24 -22.15
C LEU A 175 8.30 8.90 -21.20
N GLY A 176 7.08 9.34 -21.51
CA GLY A 176 5.95 9.20 -20.58
C GLY A 176 6.28 9.92 -19.27
N LEU A 177 6.30 9.18 -18.16
CA LEU A 177 6.68 9.69 -16.83
C LEU A 177 8.21 9.72 -16.60
N ALA A 178 9.01 9.43 -17.63
CA ALA A 178 10.48 9.45 -17.60
C ALA A 178 11.12 8.65 -16.45
N LYS A 179 10.45 7.56 -16.01
CA LYS A 179 11.03 6.57 -15.10
C LYS A 179 12.39 6.13 -15.64
N VAL A 180 13.30 5.74 -14.76
CA VAL A 180 14.68 5.30 -15.02
C VAL A 180 15.65 6.36 -15.57
N VAL A 181 15.17 7.31 -16.38
CA VAL A 181 16.00 8.35 -16.99
C VAL A 181 16.63 9.27 -15.94
N ASN A 182 15.93 9.49 -14.81
CA ASN A 182 16.43 10.24 -13.65
C ASN A 182 17.79 9.73 -13.12
N TYR A 183 18.15 8.46 -13.34
CA TYR A 183 19.39 7.89 -12.80
C TYR A 183 20.66 8.28 -13.55
N PHE A 184 20.56 8.69 -14.83
CA PHE A 184 21.74 8.91 -15.65
C PHE A 184 21.67 10.09 -16.62
N ASP A 185 20.49 10.64 -16.90
CA ASP A 185 20.39 11.84 -17.74
C ASP A 185 20.61 13.12 -16.92
N ARG A 186 21.55 13.93 -17.38
CA ARG A 186 21.96 15.14 -16.68
C ARG A 186 20.85 16.19 -16.65
N ARG A 187 20.14 16.39 -17.77
CA ARG A 187 19.12 17.44 -17.88
C ARG A 187 17.92 17.13 -17.00
N VAL A 188 17.49 15.88 -16.99
CA VAL A 188 16.43 15.38 -16.12
C VAL A 188 16.82 15.51 -14.64
N GLN A 189 18.06 15.19 -14.26
CA GLN A 189 18.55 15.41 -12.88
C GLN A 189 18.60 16.89 -12.49
N GLU A 190 19.01 17.77 -13.40
CA GLU A 190 18.99 19.22 -13.18
C GLU A 190 17.56 19.72 -12.92
N LEU A 191 16.59 19.31 -13.73
CA LEU A 191 15.18 19.68 -13.58
C LEU A 191 14.54 19.11 -12.31
N HIS A 192 14.99 17.93 -11.84
CA HIS A 192 14.56 17.39 -10.56
C HIS A 192 15.10 18.22 -9.39
N ARG A 193 16.38 18.60 -9.41
CA ARG A 193 16.95 19.51 -8.39
C ARG A 193 16.28 20.88 -8.39
N GLU A 194 16.01 21.44 -9.57
CA GLU A 194 15.29 22.72 -9.71
C GLU A 194 13.91 22.66 -9.05
N TYR A 195 13.13 21.61 -9.35
CA TYR A 195 11.82 21.41 -8.73
C TYR A 195 11.91 21.19 -7.20
N ALA A 196 12.89 20.40 -6.76
CA ALA A 196 13.11 20.14 -5.33
C ALA A 196 13.51 21.41 -4.56
N GLU A 197 14.36 22.27 -5.14
CA GLU A 197 14.73 23.56 -4.58
C GLU A 197 13.53 24.49 -4.48
N GLN A 198 12.73 24.61 -5.55
CA GLN A 198 11.53 25.43 -5.56
C GLN A 198 10.55 25.01 -4.46
N LEU A 199 10.23 23.72 -4.33
CA LEU A 199 9.34 23.24 -3.28
C LEU A 199 9.95 23.36 -1.87
N ALA A 200 11.20 22.95 -1.67
CA ALA A 200 11.81 22.95 -0.34
C ALA A 200 11.99 24.37 0.22
N THR A 201 12.28 25.35 -0.64
CA THR A 201 12.51 26.75 -0.25
C THR A 201 11.25 27.62 -0.31
N HIS A 202 10.14 27.11 -0.86
CA HIS A 202 8.85 27.79 -0.86
C HIS A 202 8.39 28.08 0.57
N TYR A 203 7.99 29.34 0.80
CA TYR A 203 7.48 29.80 2.08
C TYR A 203 5.96 29.65 2.11
N ASN A 204 5.46 28.77 2.98
CA ASN A 204 4.03 28.63 3.21
C ASN A 204 3.54 29.75 4.15
N PRO A 205 2.68 30.68 3.67
CA PRO A 205 2.25 31.83 4.47
C PRO A 205 1.35 31.44 5.66
N TYR A 206 0.71 30.27 5.59
CA TYR A 206 -0.20 29.76 6.62
C TYR A 206 0.55 29.09 7.78
N THR A 207 1.61 28.33 7.48
CA THR A 207 2.45 27.73 8.53
C THR A 207 3.60 28.63 8.99
N LYS A 208 3.85 29.71 8.24
CA LYS A 208 4.93 30.70 8.47
C LYS A 208 6.32 30.08 8.46
N SER A 209 6.52 29.10 7.59
CA SER A 209 7.79 28.39 7.45
C SER A 209 8.06 28.06 5.98
N GLN A 210 9.34 27.93 5.64
CA GLN A 210 9.72 27.20 4.43
C GLN A 210 9.55 25.69 4.67
N TYR A 211 9.22 24.92 3.63
CA TYR A 211 9.03 23.47 3.77
C TYR A 211 10.27 22.73 4.29
N ARG A 212 11.49 23.18 3.92
CA ARG A 212 12.75 22.63 4.46
C ARG A 212 12.91 22.77 5.98
N TYR A 213 12.16 23.69 6.60
CA TYR A 213 12.20 24.00 8.04
C TYR A 213 10.85 23.77 8.75
N GLU A 214 9.87 23.18 8.08
CA GLU A 214 8.56 22.87 8.66
C GLU A 214 8.57 21.49 9.35
N PRO A 215 8.52 21.40 10.70
CA PRO A 215 8.52 20.13 11.41
C PRO A 215 7.25 19.28 11.19
N ALA A 216 6.17 19.86 10.65
CA ALA A 216 5.00 19.09 10.22
C ALA A 216 5.26 18.26 8.95
N VAL A 217 6.33 18.53 8.20
CA VAL A 217 6.80 17.64 7.11
C VAL A 217 7.63 16.52 7.72
N ALA A 218 7.03 15.34 7.88
CA ALA A 218 7.70 14.17 8.44
C ALA A 218 8.75 13.61 7.47
N THR A 219 8.37 13.48 6.20
CA THR A 219 9.20 12.83 5.17
C THR A 219 9.16 13.56 3.83
N VAL A 220 10.27 13.46 3.09
CA VAL A 220 10.39 13.87 1.69
C VAL A 220 10.85 12.67 0.87
N GLU A 221 10.13 12.35 -0.21
CA GLU A 221 10.45 11.22 -1.08
C GLU A 221 11.06 11.68 -2.40
N LEU A 222 12.19 11.08 -2.79
CA LEU A 222 12.92 11.48 -4.00
C LEU A 222 12.19 11.07 -5.27
N VAL A 223 11.84 9.79 -5.41
CA VAL A 223 11.17 9.26 -6.60
C VAL A 223 10.17 8.16 -6.22
N ASN A 224 8.99 8.13 -6.85
CA ASN A 224 8.05 7.04 -6.66
C ASN A 224 8.39 5.81 -7.52
N GLU A 225 8.36 4.61 -6.95
CA GLU A 225 8.47 3.31 -7.63
C GLU A 225 9.41 3.33 -8.84
N ASN A 226 10.71 3.50 -8.60
CA ASN A 226 11.68 3.61 -9.68
C ASN A 226 12.95 2.83 -9.37
N SER A 227 13.42 2.00 -10.28
CA SER A 227 14.73 1.35 -10.18
C SER A 227 15.31 1.09 -11.56
N ILE A 228 16.59 1.43 -11.75
CA ILE A 228 17.28 1.13 -13.02
C ILE A 228 17.64 -0.34 -13.12
N VAL A 229 17.88 -1.02 -11.98
CA VAL A 229 18.11 -2.46 -11.94
C VAL A 229 16.83 -3.21 -12.31
N GLU A 230 15.68 -2.76 -11.81
CA GLU A 230 14.37 -3.29 -12.23
C GLU A 230 14.16 -3.14 -13.72
N ALA A 231 14.40 -1.94 -14.24
CA ALA A 231 14.25 -1.66 -15.65
C ALA A 231 15.13 -2.55 -16.53
N TRP A 232 16.33 -2.90 -16.05
CA TRP A 232 17.23 -3.81 -16.75
C TRP A 232 16.65 -5.21 -16.88
N PHE A 233 16.23 -5.82 -15.76
CA PHE A 233 15.66 -7.18 -15.81
C PHE A 233 14.24 -7.23 -16.39
N SER A 234 13.58 -6.08 -16.54
CA SER A 234 12.27 -5.93 -17.19
C SER A 234 12.36 -5.54 -18.66
N ASN A 235 13.56 -5.55 -19.26
CA ASN A 235 13.80 -5.20 -20.67
C ASN A 235 13.31 -3.77 -21.03
N ARG A 236 13.39 -2.84 -20.09
CA ARG A 236 13.00 -1.43 -20.26
C ARG A 236 14.19 -0.49 -20.53
N LEU A 237 15.36 -1.06 -20.86
CA LEU A 237 16.60 -0.32 -21.20
C LEU A 237 17.15 -0.67 -22.60
N LEU A 238 16.32 -1.24 -23.48
CA LEU A 238 16.73 -1.78 -24.78
C LEU A 238 16.76 -0.73 -25.91
N GLY A 239 16.10 0.41 -25.74
CA GLY A 239 16.12 1.49 -26.74
C GLY A 239 15.11 1.31 -27.89
N LYS A 240 14.11 0.45 -27.73
CA LYS A 240 13.15 0.06 -28.76
C LYS A 240 11.87 0.90 -28.76
N ASN A 241 11.68 1.79 -27.78
CA ASN A 241 10.47 2.58 -27.71
C ASN A 241 10.44 3.68 -28.77
N THR A 242 9.40 3.64 -29.61
CA THR A 242 9.09 4.64 -30.63
C THR A 242 7.70 5.26 -30.43
N ARG A 243 6.99 4.88 -29.36
CA ARG A 243 5.62 5.32 -29.09
C ARG A 243 5.64 6.66 -28.36
N LYS A 244 4.94 7.65 -28.92
CA LYS A 244 4.68 8.93 -28.26
C LYS A 244 3.69 8.75 -27.10
N ARG A 245 3.93 9.48 -26.01
CA ARG A 245 3.13 9.50 -24.78
C ARG A 245 2.87 8.08 -24.24
N PRO A 246 3.92 7.28 -24.02
CA PRO A 246 3.74 5.96 -23.47
C PRO A 246 3.26 6.02 -22.01
N GLY A 247 2.76 4.91 -21.49
CA GLY A 247 2.49 4.75 -20.07
C GLY A 247 3.76 4.61 -19.23
N THR A 248 3.59 4.40 -17.92
CA THR A 248 4.66 4.34 -16.90
C THR A 248 5.77 3.33 -17.21
N TRP A 249 5.41 2.08 -17.52
CA TRP A 249 6.34 0.96 -17.65
C TRP A 249 6.71 0.72 -19.11
N THR A 250 7.43 1.68 -19.70
CA THR A 250 7.89 1.64 -21.09
C THR A 250 9.39 1.48 -21.19
N ASP A 251 9.87 0.97 -22.32
CA ASP A 251 11.29 0.97 -22.68
C ASP A 251 11.77 2.41 -23.01
N ILE A 252 13.07 2.65 -22.88
CA ILE A 252 13.71 3.91 -23.27
C ILE A 252 13.86 4.02 -24.80
N THR A 253 14.18 5.21 -25.30
CA THR A 253 14.47 5.43 -26.73
C THR A 253 15.90 4.99 -27.08
N ALA A 254 16.17 4.82 -28.37
CA ALA A 254 17.50 4.46 -28.88
C ALA A 254 18.59 5.46 -28.43
N TRP A 255 18.26 6.76 -28.36
CA TRP A 255 19.21 7.77 -27.90
C TRP A 255 19.65 7.52 -26.46
N TYR A 256 18.70 7.32 -25.54
CA TYR A 256 19.00 7.01 -24.14
C TYR A 256 19.71 5.67 -23.97
N ALA A 257 19.36 4.65 -24.77
CA ALA A 257 20.05 3.37 -24.73
C ALA A 257 21.52 3.46 -25.17
N ASN A 258 21.83 4.31 -26.16
CA ASN A 258 23.20 4.58 -26.60
C ASN A 258 23.99 5.33 -25.53
N GLN A 259 23.41 6.39 -24.95
CA GLN A 259 24.04 7.14 -23.85
C GLN A 259 24.36 6.25 -22.64
N LEU A 260 23.47 5.32 -22.31
CA LEU A 260 23.68 4.37 -21.22
C LEU A 260 24.79 3.35 -21.54
N THR A 261 24.89 2.90 -22.81
CA THR A 261 25.96 2.01 -23.28
C THR A 261 27.33 2.71 -23.30
N GLU A 262 27.39 3.97 -23.72
CA GLU A 262 28.61 4.78 -23.68
C GLU A 262 29.11 4.94 -22.24
N ARG A 263 28.21 5.31 -21.31
CA ARG A 263 28.52 5.41 -19.88
C ARG A 263 29.02 4.09 -19.30
N TYR A 264 28.40 2.98 -19.67
CA TYR A 264 28.83 1.66 -19.24
C TYR A 264 30.25 1.33 -19.69
N ASN A 265 30.60 1.64 -20.94
CA ASN A 265 31.93 1.37 -21.48
C ASN A 265 33.00 2.32 -20.93
N ALA A 266 32.64 3.58 -20.66
CA ALA A 266 33.51 4.50 -19.93
C ALA A 266 33.80 3.97 -18.51
N TRP A 267 32.77 3.51 -17.81
CA TRP A 267 32.90 2.89 -16.47
C TRP A 267 33.77 1.62 -16.49
N LEU A 268 33.64 0.77 -17.52
CA LEU A 268 34.52 -0.39 -17.68
C LEU A 268 35.97 0.01 -17.91
N THR A 269 36.21 1.06 -18.72
CA THR A 269 37.56 1.54 -19.05
C THR A 269 38.28 2.11 -17.83
N ASP A 270 37.55 2.74 -16.91
CA ASP A 270 38.08 3.25 -15.64
C ASP A 270 38.49 2.14 -14.65
N ARG A 271 37.90 0.94 -14.76
CA ARG A 271 38.06 -0.13 -13.75
C ARG A 271 38.85 -1.34 -14.21
N LEU A 272 38.95 -1.56 -15.51
CA LEU A 272 39.54 -2.78 -16.06
C LEU A 272 40.80 -2.45 -16.84
N SER A 273 41.78 -3.34 -16.73
CA SER A 273 42.96 -3.28 -17.59
C SER A 273 42.58 -3.52 -19.07
N SER A 274 43.40 -3.03 -20.00
CA SER A 274 43.21 -3.27 -21.44
C SER A 274 43.12 -4.77 -21.78
N ALA A 275 43.82 -5.62 -21.04
CA ALA A 275 43.79 -7.08 -21.21
C ALA A 275 42.43 -7.67 -20.80
N GLU A 276 41.84 -7.20 -19.69
CA GLU A 276 40.51 -7.61 -19.24
C GLU A 276 39.42 -7.13 -20.19
N LEU A 277 39.50 -5.89 -20.68
CA LEU A 277 38.58 -5.36 -21.70
C LEU A 277 38.64 -6.20 -22.98
N LYS A 278 39.85 -6.53 -23.46
CA LYS A 278 40.04 -7.41 -24.63
C LYS A 278 39.41 -8.79 -24.40
N THR A 279 39.53 -9.31 -23.18
CA THR A 279 38.92 -10.59 -22.78
C THR A 279 37.39 -10.52 -22.78
N LEU A 280 36.81 -9.42 -22.30
CA LEU A 280 35.36 -9.19 -22.34
C LEU A 280 34.82 -9.01 -23.77
N ARG A 281 35.60 -8.42 -24.68
CA ARG A 281 35.24 -8.20 -26.09
C ARG A 281 35.33 -9.47 -26.95
N LYS A 282 36.26 -10.39 -26.64
CA LYS A 282 36.56 -11.58 -27.47
C LYS A 282 35.34 -12.45 -27.84
N PRO A 283 34.38 -12.75 -26.94
CA PRO A 283 33.20 -13.56 -27.27
C PRO A 283 32.15 -12.83 -28.11
N LEU A 284 32.26 -11.51 -28.25
CA LEU A 284 31.24 -10.66 -28.89
C LEU A 284 31.56 -10.41 -30.36
N LEU A 285 32.84 -10.40 -30.73
CA LEU A 285 33.30 -10.24 -32.11
C LEU A 285 32.86 -11.39 -33.05
N SER A 286 32.41 -12.54 -32.52
CA SER A 286 31.83 -13.63 -33.32
C SER A 286 30.30 -13.52 -33.48
N ALA A 287 29.65 -12.48 -32.95
CA ALA A 287 28.19 -12.35 -32.90
C ALA A 287 27.64 -11.05 -33.54
N VAL A 288 28.49 -10.19 -34.12
CA VAL A 288 28.06 -8.90 -34.70
C VAL A 288 27.92 -9.01 -36.22
N GLU A 289 26.81 -9.56 -36.68
CA GLU A 289 26.21 -9.15 -37.96
C GLU A 289 25.12 -8.12 -37.62
N GLY A 290 25.42 -6.82 -37.69
CA GLY A 290 24.36 -5.80 -37.63
C GLY A 290 24.64 -4.44 -36.98
N MET A 291 25.84 -4.16 -36.44
CA MET A 291 26.17 -2.80 -35.98
C MET A 291 27.17 -2.14 -36.93
N ALA A 292 26.65 -1.45 -37.96
CA ALA A 292 27.48 -0.72 -38.92
C ALA A 292 27.92 0.64 -38.33
N GLY A 293 29.21 0.75 -37.99
CA GLY A 293 29.87 2.00 -37.61
C GLY A 293 31.25 1.72 -37.01
N ALA A 294 32.31 2.30 -37.57
CA ALA A 294 33.68 2.15 -37.10
C ALA A 294 33.79 2.62 -35.63
N GLY A 295 33.80 1.67 -34.69
CA GLY A 295 33.73 1.89 -33.24
C GLY A 295 32.82 0.90 -32.50
N ALA A 296 31.88 0.25 -33.19
CA ALA A 296 31.00 -0.77 -32.61
C ALA A 296 31.76 -2.03 -32.15
N ASP A 297 32.89 -2.35 -32.80
CA ASP A 297 33.75 -3.49 -32.47
C ASP A 297 34.58 -3.29 -31.18
N GLU A 298 34.52 -2.09 -30.58
CA GLU A 298 35.23 -1.77 -29.33
C GLU A 298 34.31 -1.69 -28.09
N PHE A 299 33.00 -1.63 -28.25
CA PHE A 299 32.11 -1.57 -27.09
C PHE A 299 31.67 -2.96 -26.62
N VAL A 300 31.61 -3.12 -25.30
CA VAL A 300 30.95 -4.26 -24.69
C VAL A 300 29.45 -3.92 -24.59
N PRO A 301 28.56 -4.61 -25.33
CA PRO A 301 27.14 -4.31 -25.34
C PRO A 301 26.51 -4.71 -24.00
N ARG A 302 25.50 -3.96 -23.57
CA ARG A 302 24.72 -4.25 -22.37
C ARG A 302 23.90 -5.52 -22.56
N LEU A 303 23.83 -6.37 -21.54
CA LEU A 303 23.10 -7.64 -21.58
C LEU A 303 21.59 -7.38 -21.62
N THR A 304 20.88 -8.24 -22.35
CA THR A 304 19.42 -8.35 -22.25
C THR A 304 19.05 -9.43 -21.23
N ARG A 305 17.82 -9.38 -20.69
CA ARG A 305 17.34 -10.34 -19.68
C ARG A 305 17.56 -11.79 -20.10
N ASP A 306 17.30 -12.12 -21.36
CA ASP A 306 17.35 -13.50 -21.86
C ASP A 306 18.81 -14.02 -21.97
N GLN A 307 19.80 -13.14 -21.90
CA GLN A 307 21.23 -13.49 -21.85
C GLN A 307 21.75 -13.73 -20.42
N PHE A 308 21.00 -13.35 -19.38
CA PHE A 308 21.48 -13.38 -18.00
C PHE A 308 21.93 -14.75 -17.53
N ALA A 309 21.20 -15.82 -17.88
CA ALA A 309 21.52 -17.17 -17.46
C ALA A 309 22.82 -17.71 -18.09
N ALA A 310 23.10 -17.33 -19.34
CA ALA A 310 24.27 -17.79 -20.09
C ALA A 310 25.50 -16.87 -19.93
N ALA A 311 25.32 -15.66 -19.43
CA ALA A 311 26.40 -14.69 -19.27
C ALA A 311 27.46 -15.20 -18.27
N PRO A 312 28.77 -15.12 -18.61
CA PRO A 312 29.82 -15.43 -17.65
C PRO A 312 29.68 -14.61 -16.37
N LYS A 313 29.93 -15.22 -15.20
CA LYS A 313 29.76 -14.58 -13.88
C LYS A 313 30.39 -13.18 -13.80
N LYS A 314 31.65 -13.04 -14.22
CA LYS A 314 32.36 -11.74 -14.24
C LYS A 314 31.64 -10.70 -15.09
N ARG A 315 31.14 -11.08 -16.28
CA ARG A 315 30.41 -10.19 -17.19
C ARG A 315 29.11 -9.70 -16.56
N PHE A 316 28.31 -10.62 -16.04
CA PHE A 316 27.04 -10.29 -15.40
C PHE A 316 27.24 -9.43 -14.14
N HIS A 317 28.22 -9.76 -13.29
CA HIS A 317 28.52 -9.01 -12.07
C HIS A 317 28.99 -7.59 -12.36
N LEU A 318 29.83 -7.37 -13.37
CA LEU A 318 30.27 -6.04 -13.76
C LEU A 318 29.09 -5.15 -14.18
N GLU A 319 28.18 -5.69 -15.01
CA GLU A 319 27.02 -4.92 -15.46
C GLU A 319 25.99 -4.68 -14.34
N ALA A 320 25.73 -5.68 -13.48
CA ALA A 320 24.90 -5.51 -12.29
C ALA A 320 25.47 -4.42 -11.37
N THR A 321 26.80 -4.41 -11.16
CA THR A 321 27.49 -3.39 -10.37
C THR A 321 27.30 -2.00 -10.97
N PHE A 322 27.46 -1.86 -12.29
CA PHE A 322 27.26 -0.57 -12.96
C PHE A 322 25.86 0.02 -12.70
N TYR A 323 24.79 -0.78 -12.86
CA TYR A 323 23.44 -0.28 -12.60
C TYR A 323 23.19 0.03 -11.13
N MET A 324 23.70 -0.79 -10.21
CA MET A 324 23.61 -0.54 -8.77
C MET A 324 24.35 0.75 -8.37
N GLU A 325 25.53 1.00 -8.94
CA GLU A 325 26.28 2.24 -8.69
C GLU A 325 25.54 3.47 -9.24
N LEU A 326 24.99 3.41 -10.47
CA LEU A 326 24.19 4.52 -11.00
C LEU A 326 23.00 4.89 -10.10
N GLU A 327 22.32 3.88 -9.58
CA GLU A 327 21.17 4.05 -8.69
C GLU A 327 21.58 4.64 -7.33
N ARG A 328 22.56 4.03 -6.66
CA ARG A 328 23.09 4.50 -5.38
C ARG A 328 23.61 5.93 -5.50
N ASP A 329 24.43 6.20 -6.51
CA ASP A 329 25.06 7.51 -6.68
C ASP A 329 24.02 8.62 -6.93
N TYR A 330 22.91 8.31 -7.63
CA TYR A 330 21.80 9.26 -7.79
C TYR A 330 21.15 9.58 -6.44
N PHE A 331 20.84 8.56 -5.64
CA PHE A 331 20.23 8.76 -4.33
C PHE A 331 21.15 9.53 -3.38
N GLU A 332 22.43 9.19 -3.31
CA GLU A 332 23.42 9.89 -2.48
C GLU A 332 23.56 11.36 -2.88
N ARG A 333 23.61 11.67 -4.18
CA ARG A 333 23.68 13.05 -4.68
C ARG A 333 22.43 13.85 -4.34
N MET A 334 21.24 13.28 -4.55
CA MET A 334 19.98 13.96 -4.21
C MET A 334 19.83 14.14 -2.70
N TYR A 335 20.21 13.14 -1.90
CA TYR A 335 20.23 13.23 -0.43
C TYR A 335 21.17 14.34 0.03
N SER A 336 22.40 14.38 -0.49
CA SER A 336 23.37 15.43 -0.17
C SER A 336 22.87 16.81 -0.57
N PHE A 337 22.28 16.95 -1.76
CA PHE A 337 21.69 18.21 -2.22
C PHE A 337 20.58 18.70 -1.28
N LEU A 338 19.65 17.83 -0.89
CA LEU A 338 18.57 18.21 0.02
C LEU A 338 19.09 18.55 1.42
N LYS A 339 19.93 17.69 2.01
CA LYS A 339 20.38 17.85 3.40
C LYS A 339 21.44 18.93 3.59
N LYS A 340 22.45 18.98 2.70
CA LYS A 340 23.63 19.86 2.85
C LYS A 340 23.45 21.18 2.13
N ASP A 341 22.96 21.16 0.89
CA ASP A 341 22.90 22.37 0.06
C ASP A 341 21.63 23.17 0.36
N LEU A 342 20.47 22.49 0.42
CA LEU A 342 19.18 23.14 0.70
C LEU A 342 18.84 23.23 2.19
N GLY A 343 19.43 22.38 3.03
CA GLY A 343 19.22 22.37 4.49
C GLY A 343 17.89 21.72 4.93
N VAL A 344 17.33 20.81 4.14
CA VAL A 344 16.10 20.06 4.48
C VAL A 344 16.31 19.25 5.75
N ARG A 345 15.43 19.49 6.75
CA ARG A 345 15.50 18.83 8.06
C ARG A 345 14.66 17.56 8.18
N SER A 346 13.61 17.42 7.36
CA SER A 346 12.75 16.24 7.30
C SER A 346 13.51 14.98 6.88
N LEU A 347 12.96 13.81 7.21
CA LEU A 347 13.56 12.52 6.84
C LEU A 347 13.41 12.27 5.34
N ILE A 348 14.42 11.65 4.73
CA ILE A 348 14.42 11.38 3.29
C ILE A 348 14.16 9.90 3.02
N VAL A 349 13.20 9.63 2.13
CA VAL A 349 12.96 8.31 1.53
C VAL A 349 13.46 8.35 0.08
N GLY A 350 14.23 7.36 -0.35
CA GLY A 350 14.71 7.30 -1.74
C GLY A 350 13.59 6.96 -2.72
N THR A 351 13.07 5.74 -2.57
CA THR A 351 11.92 5.18 -3.27
C THR A 351 11.46 3.94 -2.50
N SER A 352 10.43 3.25 -2.98
CA SER A 352 9.90 2.03 -2.37
C SER A 352 10.34 0.76 -3.10
N ASP A 353 10.49 -0.35 -2.36
CA ASP A 353 10.54 -1.69 -2.97
C ASP A 353 9.16 -2.05 -3.54
N HIS A 354 9.05 -1.95 -4.86
CA HIS A 354 7.87 -2.26 -5.66
C HIS A 354 8.09 -3.49 -6.56
N ASN A 355 9.17 -4.24 -6.33
CA ASN A 355 9.53 -5.38 -7.16
C ASN A 355 8.68 -6.61 -6.78
N HIS A 356 7.54 -6.78 -7.44
CA HIS A 356 6.64 -7.93 -7.18
C HIS A 356 7.12 -9.25 -7.77
N SER A 357 7.95 -9.20 -8.80
CA SER A 357 8.30 -10.35 -9.62
C SER A 357 9.78 -10.74 -9.49
N LYS A 358 10.66 -9.81 -9.15
CA LYS A 358 12.10 -10.05 -8.99
C LYS A 358 12.59 -9.51 -7.66
N THR A 359 13.82 -9.85 -7.30
CA THR A 359 14.39 -9.40 -6.03
C THR A 359 14.44 -7.87 -5.92
N GLY A 360 14.05 -7.37 -4.76
CA GLY A 360 14.26 -5.98 -4.36
C GLY A 360 15.67 -5.70 -3.83
N TYR A 361 16.54 -6.71 -3.65
CA TYR A 361 17.81 -6.54 -2.91
C TYR A 361 18.77 -5.50 -3.49
N PRO A 362 18.98 -5.40 -4.82
CA PRO A 362 19.82 -4.34 -5.37
C PRO A 362 19.27 -2.95 -5.06
N LEU A 363 17.95 -2.76 -5.17
CA LEU A 363 17.28 -1.51 -4.84
C LEU A 363 17.37 -1.18 -3.35
N LEU A 364 17.11 -2.18 -2.50
CA LEU A 364 17.19 -2.02 -1.05
C LEU A 364 18.60 -1.70 -0.58
N ALA A 365 19.65 -2.24 -1.23
CA ALA A 365 21.03 -1.87 -0.94
C ALA A 365 21.28 -0.38 -1.19
N SER A 366 20.68 0.20 -2.23
CA SER A 366 20.74 1.63 -2.54
C SER A 366 19.89 2.48 -1.58
N THR A 367 18.63 2.09 -1.34
CA THR A 367 17.71 2.87 -0.50
C THR A 367 18.03 2.79 1.00
N SER A 368 18.79 1.78 1.44
CA SER A 368 19.32 1.70 2.81
C SER A 368 20.36 2.77 3.15
N GLN A 369 20.79 3.58 2.17
CA GLN A 369 21.62 4.77 2.43
C GLN A 369 20.79 6.01 2.80
N MET A 370 19.45 5.92 2.74
CA MET A 370 18.52 7.00 3.07
C MET A 370 18.10 6.94 4.55
N ASP A 371 17.21 7.83 5.00
CA ASP A 371 16.78 7.85 6.41
C ASP A 371 15.77 6.73 6.73
N ILE A 372 14.99 6.28 5.74
CA ILE A 372 13.89 5.31 5.88
C ILE A 372 13.88 4.37 4.68
N VAL A 373 13.60 3.08 4.93
CA VAL A 373 13.31 2.09 3.89
C VAL A 373 11.80 1.95 3.72
N ASP A 374 11.33 1.90 2.47
CA ASP A 374 9.91 1.82 2.15
C ASP A 374 9.59 0.63 1.23
N GLY A 375 8.40 0.05 1.34
CA GLY A 375 7.96 -1.08 0.49
C GLY A 375 6.50 -0.99 0.08
N HIS A 376 6.19 -1.42 -1.15
CA HIS A 376 4.85 -1.38 -1.74
C HIS A 376 4.36 -2.77 -2.15
N VAL A 377 3.12 -3.11 -1.76
CA VAL A 377 2.42 -4.34 -2.19
C VAL A 377 0.92 -4.12 -2.19
N TYR A 378 0.25 -4.59 -3.24
CA TYR A 378 -1.20 -4.67 -3.32
C TYR A 378 -1.67 -6.12 -3.34
N TRP A 379 -2.79 -6.41 -2.69
CA TRP A 379 -3.44 -7.71 -2.85
C TRP A 379 -4.15 -7.75 -4.22
N GLN A 380 -3.62 -8.53 -5.15
CA GLN A 380 -4.23 -8.75 -6.48
C GLN A 380 -4.46 -7.46 -7.30
N HIS A 381 -3.41 -6.67 -7.51
CA HIS A 381 -3.45 -5.49 -8.38
C HIS A 381 -4.18 -5.80 -9.72
N PRO A 382 -5.13 -4.96 -10.18
CA PRO A 382 -5.86 -5.20 -11.42
C PRO A 382 -4.93 -5.28 -12.63
N SER A 383 -5.25 -6.19 -13.55
CA SER A 383 -4.66 -6.24 -14.89
C SER A 383 -5.55 -5.48 -15.86
N TYR A 384 -5.00 -4.53 -16.62
CA TYR A 384 -5.76 -3.73 -17.57
C TYR A 384 -5.59 -4.22 -19.00
N SER A 385 -6.67 -4.19 -19.76
CA SER A 385 -6.63 -4.47 -21.20
C SER A 385 -7.58 -3.52 -21.93
N THR A 386 -7.42 -3.43 -23.25
CA THR A 386 -8.36 -2.72 -24.13
C THR A 386 -9.12 -3.76 -24.93
N ASP A 387 -10.44 -3.72 -24.86
CA ASP A 387 -11.31 -4.58 -25.65
C ASP A 387 -11.15 -4.25 -27.14
N PRO A 388 -10.78 -5.22 -28.00
CA PRO A 388 -10.47 -4.96 -29.40
C PRO A 388 -11.70 -4.62 -30.25
N GLY A 389 -12.92 -5.01 -29.83
CA GLY A 389 -14.15 -4.76 -30.58
C GLY A 389 -14.77 -3.39 -30.27
N THR A 390 -14.60 -2.90 -29.05
CA THR A 390 -15.22 -1.65 -28.54
C THR A 390 -14.20 -0.54 -28.28
N ASN A 391 -12.91 -0.87 -28.29
CA ASN A 391 -11.79 -0.01 -27.87
C ASN A 391 -11.92 0.54 -26.44
N ARG A 392 -12.78 -0.08 -25.61
CA ARG A 392 -12.97 0.32 -24.21
C ARG A 392 -11.91 -0.33 -23.34
N ARG A 393 -11.35 0.44 -22.41
CA ARG A 393 -10.47 -0.10 -21.37
C ARG A 393 -11.31 -0.94 -20.39
N THR A 394 -10.84 -2.14 -20.11
CA THR A 394 -11.40 -3.05 -19.11
C THR A 394 -10.31 -3.47 -18.13
N PHE A 395 -10.70 -4.22 -17.10
CA PHE A 395 -9.79 -4.76 -16.11
C PHE A 395 -10.13 -6.22 -15.79
N SER A 396 -9.19 -6.94 -15.20
CA SER A 396 -9.45 -8.20 -14.53
C SER A 396 -8.73 -8.28 -13.19
N ILE A 397 -9.36 -8.92 -12.22
CA ILE A 397 -8.75 -9.35 -10.95
C ILE A 397 -9.00 -10.84 -10.74
N LYS A 398 -8.19 -11.48 -9.90
CA LYS A 398 -8.43 -12.88 -9.50
C LYS A 398 -9.62 -13.01 -8.54
N ASN A 399 -9.89 -11.96 -7.74
CA ASN A 399 -10.98 -11.90 -6.76
C ASN A 399 -10.97 -13.08 -5.78
N THR A 400 -9.82 -13.33 -5.13
CA THR A 400 -9.71 -14.41 -4.11
C THR A 400 -9.39 -13.84 -2.74
N PRO A 401 -9.81 -14.51 -1.65
CA PRO A 401 -9.50 -14.07 -0.29
C PRO A 401 -8.02 -14.31 0.04
N MET A 402 -7.37 -13.30 0.62
CA MET A 402 -6.01 -13.36 1.14
C MET A 402 -5.89 -14.35 2.31
N VAL A 403 -6.92 -14.47 3.15
CA VAL A 403 -6.91 -15.45 4.26
C VAL A 403 -6.73 -16.90 3.82
N ASN A 404 -7.01 -17.23 2.54
CA ASN A 404 -6.76 -18.56 1.98
C ASN A 404 -5.33 -18.75 1.44
N ASP A 405 -4.52 -17.70 1.37
CA ASP A 405 -3.14 -17.76 0.88
C ASP A 405 -2.19 -16.96 1.81
N PRO A 406 -2.07 -17.40 3.09
CA PRO A 406 -1.26 -16.70 4.09
C PRO A 406 0.19 -16.47 3.65
N TYR A 407 0.78 -17.46 2.96
CA TYR A 407 2.18 -17.46 2.57
C TYR A 407 2.50 -16.54 1.39
N ASN A 408 1.49 -16.05 0.66
CA ASN A 408 1.64 -14.99 -0.33
C ASN A 408 0.88 -13.72 0.05
N SER A 409 0.44 -13.59 1.31
CA SER A 409 -0.27 -12.42 1.81
C SER A 409 0.56 -11.14 1.65
N THR A 410 -0.12 -10.00 1.67
CA THR A 410 0.55 -8.68 1.65
C THR A 410 1.55 -8.53 2.80
N VAL A 411 1.27 -9.09 3.97
CA VAL A 411 2.17 -9.13 5.13
C VAL A 411 3.48 -9.84 4.82
N VAL A 412 3.41 -11.07 4.29
CA VAL A 412 4.59 -11.87 3.94
C VAL A 412 5.41 -11.20 2.83
N GLN A 413 4.73 -10.58 1.88
CA GLN A 413 5.41 -9.86 0.81
C GLN A 413 6.10 -8.58 1.31
N LEU A 414 5.44 -7.75 2.12
CA LEU A 414 5.99 -6.48 2.63
C LEU A 414 7.13 -6.68 3.63
N SER A 415 7.12 -7.77 4.41
CA SER A 415 8.20 -8.09 5.36
C SER A 415 9.54 -8.39 4.68
N ARG A 416 9.58 -8.60 3.35
CA ARG A 416 10.83 -8.82 2.61
C ARG A 416 11.76 -7.60 2.65
N SER A 417 11.23 -6.39 2.82
CA SER A 417 11.95 -5.14 2.55
C SER A 417 12.55 -4.48 3.81
N ALA A 418 12.06 -4.83 5.00
CA ALA A 418 12.51 -4.20 6.24
C ALA A 418 14.00 -4.46 6.54
N VAL A 419 14.76 -3.42 6.88
CA VAL A 419 16.21 -3.48 7.18
C VAL A 419 16.44 -3.29 8.67
N ALA A 420 17.38 -4.04 9.24
CA ALA A 420 17.71 -3.99 10.66
C ALA A 420 18.37 -2.64 10.99
N GLY A 421 17.95 -2.02 12.10
CA GLY A 421 18.49 -0.72 12.53
C GLY A 421 17.98 0.49 11.73
N MET A 422 17.00 0.29 10.83
CA MET A 422 16.36 1.36 10.06
C MET A 422 14.84 1.36 10.25
N PRO A 423 14.21 2.55 10.26
CA PRO A 423 12.75 2.62 10.19
C PRO A 423 12.24 2.02 8.89
N TYR A 424 11.08 1.37 8.98
CA TYR A 424 10.41 0.80 7.82
C TYR A 424 8.99 1.33 7.68
N THR A 425 8.68 1.85 6.50
CA THR A 425 7.35 2.33 6.14
C THR A 425 6.77 1.55 4.95
N VAL A 426 5.45 1.56 4.84
CA VAL A 426 4.71 1.06 3.69
C VAL A 426 3.91 2.23 3.16
N SER A 427 4.49 3.01 2.24
CA SER A 427 3.87 4.24 1.75
C SER A 427 2.77 4.04 0.69
N GLU A 428 2.59 2.79 0.22
CA GLU A 428 1.44 2.37 -0.58
C GLU A 428 1.09 0.88 -0.39
N THR A 429 -0.16 0.62 -0.02
CA THR A 429 -0.76 -0.72 -0.02
C THR A 429 -2.29 -0.65 -0.01
N ASN A 430 -2.97 -1.60 -0.66
CA ASN A 430 -4.43 -1.74 -0.62
C ASN A 430 -4.92 -3.09 -1.16
N HIS A 431 -6.20 -3.39 -0.93
CA HIS A 431 -7.00 -4.32 -1.72
C HIS A 431 -7.79 -3.52 -2.78
N PRO A 432 -7.82 -3.92 -4.05
CA PRO A 432 -8.55 -3.16 -5.07
C PRO A 432 -10.06 -3.28 -4.88
N PHE A 433 -10.79 -2.24 -5.28
CA PHE A 433 -12.20 -2.29 -5.59
C PHE A 433 -12.39 -2.57 -7.08
N PRO A 434 -13.39 -3.36 -7.50
CA PRO A 434 -14.18 -4.22 -6.64
C PRO A 434 -13.35 -5.45 -6.22
N ASN A 435 -13.56 -5.96 -5.01
CA ASN A 435 -13.05 -7.25 -4.53
C ASN A 435 -13.96 -7.68 -3.37
N GLU A 436 -14.51 -8.90 -3.44
CA GLU A 436 -15.51 -9.36 -2.47
C GLU A 436 -14.95 -9.65 -1.08
N TYR A 437 -13.63 -9.75 -0.97
CA TYR A 437 -12.93 -10.11 0.26
C TYR A 437 -12.17 -8.92 0.85
N ALA A 438 -12.30 -7.72 0.27
CA ALA A 438 -11.51 -6.53 0.62
C ALA A 438 -11.61 -6.11 2.10
N CYS A 439 -12.64 -6.52 2.84
CA CYS A 439 -12.78 -6.23 4.27
C CYS A 439 -11.67 -6.87 5.14
N GLU A 440 -10.95 -7.87 4.63
CA GLU A 440 -9.87 -8.55 5.36
C GLU A 440 -8.58 -7.72 5.50
N GLY A 441 -8.32 -6.83 4.54
CA GLY A 441 -6.99 -6.26 4.32
C GLY A 441 -6.48 -5.38 5.45
N ILE A 442 -7.24 -4.35 5.84
CA ILE A 442 -6.78 -3.30 6.76
C ILE A 442 -6.54 -3.83 8.17
N GLY A 443 -7.42 -4.72 8.67
CA GLY A 443 -7.28 -5.30 10.00
C GLY A 443 -6.07 -6.22 10.11
N ILE A 444 -5.87 -7.10 9.12
CA ILE A 444 -4.69 -7.99 9.06
C ILE A 444 -3.41 -7.14 8.97
N LEU A 445 -3.40 -6.14 8.09
CA LEU A 445 -2.22 -5.29 7.88
C LEU A 445 -1.86 -4.51 9.14
N ALA A 446 -2.82 -3.87 9.81
CA ALA A 446 -2.55 -3.10 11.02
C ALA A 446 -1.99 -3.98 12.15
N ALA A 447 -2.54 -5.19 12.34
CA ALA A 447 -2.09 -6.12 13.37
C ALA A 447 -0.66 -6.63 13.10
N TYR A 448 -0.41 -7.13 11.88
CA TYR A 448 0.91 -7.66 11.54
C TYR A 448 1.98 -6.56 11.40
N SER A 449 1.62 -5.34 11.01
CA SER A 449 2.58 -4.23 10.99
C SER A 449 3.01 -3.82 12.39
N ALA A 450 2.09 -3.83 13.37
CA ALA A 450 2.45 -3.63 14.78
C ALA A 450 3.34 -4.77 15.28
N PHE A 451 3.02 -6.02 14.94
CA PHE A 451 3.81 -7.20 15.27
C PHE A 451 5.23 -7.18 14.69
N HIS A 452 5.41 -6.80 13.43
CA HIS A 452 6.74 -6.61 12.83
C HIS A 452 7.47 -5.35 13.31
N ASP A 453 6.79 -4.54 14.10
CA ASP A 453 7.23 -3.24 14.58
C ASP A 453 7.60 -2.25 13.46
N TRP A 454 6.74 -2.13 12.45
CA TRP A 454 6.88 -1.16 11.37
C TRP A 454 6.52 0.26 11.84
N ASP A 455 7.16 1.25 11.25
CA ASP A 455 7.05 2.66 11.64
C ASP A 455 5.97 3.42 10.88
N GLY A 456 5.45 2.88 9.77
CA GLY A 456 4.39 3.57 9.05
C GLY A 456 3.65 2.72 8.03
N ILE A 457 2.37 2.99 7.86
CA ILE A 457 1.49 2.40 6.85
C ILE A 457 0.66 3.51 6.24
N TYR A 458 0.62 3.53 4.91
CA TYR A 458 -0.22 4.44 4.14
C TYR A 458 -1.16 3.64 3.23
N LEU A 459 -2.45 3.92 3.36
CA LEU A 459 -3.46 3.26 2.54
C LEU A 459 -3.62 4.02 1.21
N TYR A 460 -3.20 3.39 0.13
CA TYR A 460 -3.28 3.96 -1.22
C TYR A 460 -4.67 3.71 -1.81
N THR A 461 -5.50 4.70 -2.12
CA THR A 461 -5.34 6.12 -1.84
C THR A 461 -6.63 6.64 -1.22
N PHE A 462 -6.55 7.74 -0.48
CA PHE A 462 -7.74 8.44 -0.01
C PHE A 462 -8.66 8.77 -1.18
N GLU A 463 -8.14 9.51 -2.17
CA GLU A 463 -8.89 9.94 -3.34
C GLU A 463 -7.98 10.52 -4.45
N HIS A 464 -8.41 10.42 -5.72
CA HIS A 464 -7.75 11.07 -6.86
C HIS A 464 -8.41 12.41 -7.26
N LYS A 465 -9.69 12.57 -6.94
CA LYS A 465 -10.53 13.70 -7.38
C LYS A 465 -10.52 14.87 -6.41
N ASN A 466 -10.82 16.06 -6.91
CA ASN A 466 -11.05 17.23 -6.06
C ASN A 466 -12.32 17.02 -5.20
N PRO A 467 -12.38 17.48 -3.93
CA PRO A 467 -13.57 17.39 -3.07
C PRO A 467 -14.91 17.81 -3.69
N GLU A 468 -14.91 18.79 -4.59
CA GLU A 468 -16.11 19.25 -5.29
C GLU A 468 -16.70 18.16 -6.22
N GLU A 469 -15.85 17.27 -6.75
CA GLU A 469 -16.23 16.15 -7.60
C GLU A 469 -16.60 14.89 -6.79
N TRP A 470 -16.47 14.91 -5.46
CA TRP A 470 -16.72 13.71 -4.66
C TRP A 470 -18.19 13.30 -4.73
N ARG A 471 -18.42 12.06 -5.16
CA ARG A 471 -19.74 11.42 -5.23
C ARG A 471 -19.80 10.24 -4.25
N PRO A 472 -21.00 9.82 -3.80
CA PRO A 472 -21.16 8.68 -2.90
C PRO A 472 -21.11 7.34 -3.67
N LYS A 473 -20.12 7.14 -4.54
CA LYS A 473 -19.86 5.88 -5.28
C LYS A 473 -18.37 5.66 -5.51
N ILE A 474 -17.94 4.41 -5.64
CA ILE A 474 -16.55 4.03 -5.87
C ILE A 474 -16.25 3.96 -7.38
N LEU A 475 -15.37 4.86 -7.86
CA LEU A 475 -14.99 5.03 -9.28
C LEU A 475 -13.62 4.47 -9.64
N GLY A 476 -12.72 4.34 -8.67
CA GLY A 476 -11.33 3.95 -8.85
C GLY A 476 -11.01 2.72 -8.02
N HIS A 477 -10.08 1.91 -8.53
CA HIS A 477 -9.73 0.64 -7.89
C HIS A 477 -9.13 0.81 -6.50
N PHE A 478 -8.56 1.96 -6.18
CA PHE A 478 -7.84 2.12 -4.91
C PHE A 478 -8.38 3.23 -4.02
N ASP A 479 -9.40 3.98 -4.46
CA ASP A 479 -9.99 5.06 -3.68
C ASP A 479 -10.76 4.52 -2.47
N ILE A 480 -10.37 4.95 -1.26
CA ILE A 480 -10.93 4.44 0.01
C ILE A 480 -11.96 5.39 0.64
N ARG A 481 -11.90 6.71 0.39
CA ARG A 481 -12.71 7.73 1.10
C ARG A 481 -14.22 7.43 1.11
N ARG A 482 -14.73 6.88 0.01
CA ARG A 482 -16.17 6.56 -0.14
C ARG A 482 -16.52 5.10 0.13
N ASP A 483 -15.53 4.26 0.43
CA ASP A 483 -15.74 2.85 0.73
C ASP A 483 -16.04 2.69 2.23
N PRO A 484 -17.30 2.43 2.63
CA PRO A 484 -17.66 2.38 4.04
C PRO A 484 -16.98 1.24 4.80
N VAL A 485 -16.66 0.16 4.09
CA VAL A 485 -15.94 -0.99 4.65
C VAL A 485 -14.52 -0.58 5.01
N LYS A 486 -13.81 0.09 4.09
CA LYS A 486 -12.44 0.52 4.37
C LYS A 486 -12.39 1.63 5.40
N MET A 487 -13.22 2.67 5.30
CA MET A 487 -13.19 3.79 6.24
C MET A 487 -13.50 3.37 7.68
N SER A 488 -14.50 2.52 7.90
CA SER A 488 -14.80 2.01 9.25
C SER A 488 -13.68 1.11 9.80
N ASN A 489 -13.09 0.25 8.95
CA ASN A 489 -11.90 -0.52 9.34
C ASN A 489 -10.71 0.40 9.68
N ILE A 490 -10.51 1.49 8.94
CA ILE A 490 -9.46 2.49 9.21
C ILE A 490 -9.62 3.09 10.60
N ALA A 491 -10.85 3.47 10.99
CA ALA A 491 -11.12 4.02 12.30
C ALA A 491 -10.71 3.03 13.42
N ALA A 492 -11.21 1.80 13.39
CA ALA A 492 -10.88 0.84 14.44
C ALA A 492 -9.39 0.46 14.46
N CYS A 493 -8.75 0.39 13.29
CA CYS A 493 -7.34 -0.01 13.18
C CYS A 493 -6.36 1.12 13.53
N ALA A 494 -6.76 2.40 13.45
CA ALA A 494 -5.94 3.51 13.91
C ALA A 494 -5.59 3.35 15.40
N ALA A 495 -6.60 3.03 16.22
CA ALA A 495 -6.45 2.76 17.63
C ALA A 495 -5.53 1.57 17.92
N MET A 496 -5.67 0.48 17.16
CA MET A 496 -4.85 -0.74 17.31
C MET A 496 -3.38 -0.48 16.97
N PHE A 497 -3.10 0.19 15.84
CA PHE A 497 -1.73 0.40 15.36
C PHE A 497 -1.01 1.52 16.12
N LEU A 498 -1.63 2.69 16.29
CA LEU A 498 -0.98 3.86 16.88
C LEU A 498 -0.66 3.68 18.37
N ARG A 499 -1.50 2.95 19.12
CA ARG A 499 -1.22 2.63 20.53
C ARG A 499 -0.26 1.45 20.70
N GLY A 500 0.04 0.71 19.63
CA GLY A 500 0.79 -0.55 19.71
C GLY A 500 0.04 -1.61 20.52
N ASP A 501 -1.25 -1.82 20.24
CA ASP A 501 -2.07 -2.79 20.98
C ASP A 501 -1.56 -4.23 20.78
N VAL A 502 -1.08 -4.56 19.57
CA VAL A 502 -0.37 -5.82 19.28
C VAL A 502 1.11 -5.63 19.62
N ARG A 503 1.69 -6.57 20.38
CA ARG A 503 3.10 -6.53 20.77
C ARG A 503 4.00 -6.81 19.56
N PRO A 504 5.17 -6.15 19.49
CA PRO A 504 6.26 -6.59 18.62
C PRO A 504 6.60 -8.06 18.84
N ALA A 505 7.04 -8.73 17.77
CA ALA A 505 7.50 -10.12 17.82
C ALA A 505 8.58 -10.34 18.90
N LEU A 506 8.54 -11.50 19.55
CA LEU A 506 9.55 -11.87 20.54
C LEU A 506 10.90 -12.16 19.89
N GLU A 507 10.89 -12.67 18.66
CA GLU A 507 12.07 -12.95 17.86
C GLU A 507 12.05 -12.16 16.54
N THR A 508 13.24 -11.72 16.12
CA THR A 508 13.47 -11.16 14.77
C THR A 508 14.45 -12.05 14.01
N VAL A 509 13.95 -12.74 12.99
CA VAL A 509 14.78 -13.52 12.08
C VAL A 509 15.50 -12.60 11.10
N ARG A 510 16.83 -12.66 11.12
CA ARG A 510 17.69 -11.82 10.28
C ARG A 510 18.06 -12.53 8.99
N ARG A 511 18.03 -11.78 7.89
CA ARG A 511 18.53 -12.19 6.58
C ARG A 511 19.75 -11.35 6.22
N SER A 512 20.91 -11.97 6.02
CA SER A 512 22.10 -11.29 5.48
C SER A 512 22.44 -11.82 4.10
N PHE A 513 23.04 -10.97 3.28
CA PHE A 513 23.49 -11.28 1.93
C PHE A 513 24.91 -10.73 1.73
N SER A 514 25.78 -11.51 1.10
CA SER A 514 26.98 -10.98 0.45
C SER A 514 26.60 -10.16 -0.78
N ILE A 515 27.47 -9.24 -1.21
CA ILE A 515 27.25 -8.49 -2.45
C ILE A 515 27.09 -9.40 -3.67
N GLU A 516 27.73 -10.57 -3.67
CA GLU A 516 27.54 -11.59 -4.69
C GLU A 516 26.09 -12.10 -4.69
N GLN A 517 25.53 -12.47 -3.54
CA GLN A 517 24.15 -12.93 -3.45
C GLN A 517 23.14 -11.85 -3.86
N VAL A 518 23.40 -10.58 -3.55
CA VAL A 518 22.56 -9.46 -4.02
C VAL A 518 22.52 -9.40 -5.54
N ARG A 519 23.68 -9.51 -6.20
CA ARG A 519 23.78 -9.53 -7.68
C ARG A 519 23.15 -10.77 -8.27
N GLU A 520 23.45 -11.95 -7.72
CA GLU A 520 22.88 -13.23 -8.19
C GLU A 520 21.37 -13.28 -8.00
N GLY A 521 20.84 -12.58 -6.99
CA GLY A 521 19.41 -12.41 -6.74
C GLY A 521 18.63 -11.94 -7.98
N ILE A 522 19.24 -11.10 -8.81
CA ILE A 522 18.65 -10.58 -10.06
C ILE A 522 18.26 -11.73 -11.01
N ARG A 523 19.03 -12.83 -11.00
CA ARG A 523 18.83 -14.00 -11.86
C ARG A 523 17.98 -15.09 -11.22
N LEU A 524 17.54 -14.93 -9.97
CA LEU A 524 16.71 -15.93 -9.31
C LEU A 524 15.35 -16.11 -10.04
N PRO A 525 14.80 -17.34 -10.03
CA PRO A 525 13.52 -17.61 -10.64
C PRO A 525 12.37 -17.00 -9.84
N TYR A 526 11.24 -16.75 -10.51
CA TYR A 526 10.02 -16.21 -9.90
C TYR A 526 9.46 -17.09 -8.78
N SER A 527 9.82 -18.38 -8.74
CA SER A 527 9.41 -19.34 -7.71
C SER A 527 9.98 -19.03 -6.33
N GLU A 528 11.05 -18.24 -6.23
CA GLU A 528 11.66 -17.85 -4.95
C GLU A 528 10.96 -16.66 -4.28
N ARG A 529 9.93 -16.09 -4.93
CA ARG A 529 9.20 -14.94 -4.39
C ARG A 529 8.46 -15.30 -3.08
N PRO A 530 8.17 -14.32 -2.21
CA PRO A 530 8.55 -12.91 -2.33
C PRO A 530 9.91 -12.59 -1.72
N TYR A 531 10.54 -13.52 -1.02
CA TYR A 531 11.81 -13.26 -0.36
C TYR A 531 12.95 -13.24 -1.36
N PHE A 532 12.98 -14.11 -2.36
CA PHE A 532 14.15 -14.29 -3.22
C PHE A 532 15.39 -14.69 -2.40
N THR A 533 15.15 -15.41 -1.31
CA THR A 533 16.15 -16.12 -0.51
C THR A 533 15.83 -17.60 -0.63
N PRO A 534 16.62 -18.38 -1.38
CA PRO A 534 16.36 -19.79 -1.56
C PRO A 534 16.17 -20.54 -0.24
N GLY A 535 15.05 -21.26 -0.13
CA GLY A 535 14.71 -22.05 1.06
C GLY A 535 14.18 -21.25 2.26
N PHE A 536 13.99 -19.93 2.15
CA PHE A 536 13.39 -19.14 3.23
C PHE A 536 11.92 -19.48 3.42
N SER A 537 11.55 -19.95 4.61
CA SER A 537 10.16 -20.35 4.90
C SER A 537 9.22 -19.14 4.94
N LEU A 538 8.19 -19.16 4.10
CA LEU A 538 7.15 -18.13 4.03
C LEU A 538 6.23 -18.09 5.27
N ALA A 539 6.35 -19.07 6.18
CA ALA A 539 5.68 -19.05 7.47
C ALA A 539 6.39 -18.17 8.50
N ILE A 540 7.70 -17.93 8.35
CA ILE A 540 8.49 -17.13 9.31
C ILE A 540 7.85 -15.76 9.56
N PRO A 541 7.45 -14.97 8.55
CA PRO A 541 6.95 -13.61 8.78
C PRO A 541 5.55 -13.57 9.41
N LEU A 542 4.90 -14.72 9.56
CA LEU A 542 3.65 -14.87 10.29
C LEU A 542 3.90 -15.31 11.74
N ARG A 543 5.10 -15.79 12.05
CA ARG A 543 5.52 -16.26 13.38
C ARG A 543 6.45 -15.32 14.11
N HIS A 544 7.33 -14.64 13.38
CA HIS A 544 8.41 -13.80 13.87
C HIS A 544 8.52 -12.53 13.02
N ALA A 545 9.14 -11.49 13.57
CA ALA A 545 9.56 -10.37 12.74
C ALA A 545 10.70 -10.82 11.81
N THR A 546 10.81 -10.19 10.63
CA THR A 546 11.94 -10.44 9.73
C THR A 546 12.59 -9.14 9.29
N ARG A 547 13.93 -9.11 9.27
CA ARG A 547 14.69 -7.95 8.78
C ARG A 547 15.94 -8.37 8.04
N ILE A 548 16.36 -7.55 7.07
CA ILE A 548 17.64 -7.69 6.39
C ILE A 548 18.72 -7.06 7.27
N ALA A 549 19.73 -7.82 7.68
CA ALA A 549 20.82 -7.30 8.52
C ALA A 549 21.95 -6.67 7.71
N GLY A 550 22.14 -7.08 6.46
CA GLY A 550 23.15 -6.48 5.58
C GLY A 550 23.06 -6.98 4.13
N PHE A 551 23.58 -6.16 3.23
CA PHE A 551 23.71 -6.44 1.79
C PHE A 551 25.17 -6.75 1.38
N ASP A 552 26.08 -6.75 2.35
CA ASP A 552 27.46 -7.22 2.20
C ASP A 552 27.96 -7.92 3.49
N ASP A 553 27.11 -8.80 4.05
CA ASP A 553 27.42 -9.60 5.24
C ASP A 553 27.14 -11.09 4.94
N PRO A 554 28.15 -11.98 4.98
CA PRO A 554 27.97 -13.40 4.67
C PRO A 554 27.43 -14.23 5.84
N GLN A 555 27.07 -13.64 6.98
CA GLN A 555 26.54 -14.41 8.11
C GLN A 555 25.31 -15.25 7.71
N GLY A 556 25.43 -16.56 7.97
CA GLY A 556 24.43 -17.55 7.62
C GLY A 556 23.10 -17.34 8.37
N GLN A 557 22.01 -17.73 7.71
CA GLN A 557 20.66 -17.63 8.23
C GLN A 557 20.20 -19.03 8.68
N ASP A 558 19.56 -19.15 9.85
CA ASP A 558 18.68 -20.29 10.12
C ASP A 558 17.25 -19.91 9.70
N THR A 559 16.67 -20.66 8.75
CA THR A 559 15.52 -20.22 7.94
C THR A 559 14.41 -21.27 7.85
N ARG A 560 14.51 -22.34 8.63
CA ARG A 560 13.56 -23.45 8.57
C ARG A 560 12.52 -23.33 9.67
N ALA A 561 11.38 -22.73 9.33
CA ALA A 561 10.14 -22.89 10.10
C ALA A 561 9.24 -23.92 9.40
N GLY A 562 8.76 -24.92 10.15
CA GLY A 562 7.76 -25.85 9.67
C GLY A 562 6.42 -25.15 9.41
N LEU A 563 5.73 -25.53 8.33
CA LEU A 563 4.39 -25.05 8.04
C LEU A 563 3.40 -25.65 9.05
N SER A 564 2.57 -24.83 9.68
CA SER A 564 1.52 -25.29 10.59
C SER A 564 0.24 -24.53 10.36
N SER A 565 -0.89 -25.18 10.61
CA SER A 565 -2.18 -24.50 10.72
C SER A 565 -2.78 -24.76 12.11
N PRO A 566 -3.17 -23.71 12.85
CA PRO A 566 -2.89 -22.31 12.56
C PRO A 566 -1.38 -22.01 12.53
N THR A 567 -1.01 -20.96 11.79
CA THR A 567 0.29 -20.30 11.99
C THR A 567 0.09 -19.25 13.07
N VAL A 568 0.77 -19.39 14.20
CA VAL A 568 0.62 -18.53 15.38
C VAL A 568 1.88 -17.69 15.57
N SER A 569 1.73 -16.39 15.82
CA SER A 569 2.83 -15.50 16.17
C SER A 569 3.52 -15.96 17.46
N ASP A 570 4.82 -15.70 17.61
CA ASP A 570 5.58 -16.01 18.82
C ASP A 570 5.07 -15.29 20.09
N THR A 571 4.34 -14.19 19.94
CA THR A 571 3.63 -13.50 21.04
C THR A 571 2.34 -14.20 21.48
N GLY A 572 1.82 -15.13 20.67
CA GLY A 572 0.50 -15.76 20.81
C GLY A 572 -0.70 -14.88 20.44
N GLU A 573 -0.51 -13.60 20.09
CA GLU A 573 -1.62 -12.65 19.88
C GLU A 573 -2.25 -12.74 18.49
N LEU A 574 -1.54 -13.30 17.50
CA LEU A 574 -2.02 -13.45 16.12
C LEU A 574 -2.06 -14.93 15.76
N ALA A 575 -3.16 -15.37 15.14
CA ALA A 575 -3.24 -16.70 14.55
C ALA A 575 -3.90 -16.64 13.17
N TRP A 576 -3.28 -17.31 12.20
CA TRP A 576 -3.77 -17.44 10.85
C TRP A 576 -4.13 -18.90 10.58
N TYR A 577 -5.42 -19.16 10.52
CA TYR A 577 -5.97 -20.48 10.28
C TYR A 577 -6.19 -20.65 8.79
N HIS A 578 -5.59 -21.69 8.24
CA HIS A 578 -5.79 -22.08 6.85
C HIS A 578 -6.06 -23.58 6.82
N SER A 579 -7.15 -24.00 6.19
CA SER A 579 -7.47 -25.42 6.03
C SER A 579 -7.40 -25.78 4.55
N GLU A 580 -7.27 -27.07 4.25
CA GLU A 580 -7.42 -27.59 2.89
C GLU A 580 -8.79 -27.25 2.27
N ARG A 581 -9.78 -26.85 3.09
CA ARG A 581 -11.16 -26.54 2.68
C ARG A 581 -11.39 -25.09 2.23
N THR A 582 -10.35 -24.31 1.94
CA THR A 582 -10.47 -22.91 1.44
C THR A 582 -11.36 -21.99 2.31
N ARG A 583 -11.38 -22.22 3.63
CA ARG A 583 -12.12 -21.40 4.63
C ARG A 583 -11.15 -20.82 5.67
N GLY A 584 -10.18 -20.06 5.19
CA GLY A 584 -9.18 -19.41 6.04
C GLY A 584 -9.77 -18.28 6.86
N PHE A 585 -9.20 -18.01 8.03
CA PHE A 585 -9.55 -16.85 8.83
C PHE A 585 -8.39 -16.48 9.76
N VAL A 586 -8.40 -15.25 10.25
CA VAL A 586 -7.36 -14.64 11.10
C VAL A 586 -7.99 -14.15 12.39
N THR A 587 -7.29 -14.38 13.50
CA THR A 587 -7.64 -13.82 14.81
C THR A 587 -6.55 -12.88 15.30
N VAL A 588 -6.98 -11.81 15.96
CA VAL A 588 -6.11 -10.93 16.76
C VAL A 588 -6.68 -10.95 18.17
N GLU A 589 -5.86 -11.32 19.15
CA GLU A 589 -6.26 -11.41 20.56
C GLU A 589 -5.31 -10.59 21.45
N THR A 590 -5.70 -9.33 21.71
CA THR A 590 -4.99 -8.47 22.66
C THR A 590 -5.93 -8.03 23.78
N GLU A 591 -5.40 -7.37 24.82
CA GLU A 591 -6.22 -6.82 25.90
C GLU A 591 -7.15 -5.69 25.42
N ARG A 592 -6.75 -4.91 24.40
CA ARG A 592 -7.46 -3.68 23.99
C ARG A 592 -8.13 -3.77 22.62
N SER A 593 -7.72 -4.72 21.79
CA SER A 593 -8.25 -4.96 20.44
C SER A 593 -8.37 -6.46 20.17
N GLN A 594 -9.56 -6.91 19.74
CA GLN A 594 -9.83 -8.30 19.37
C GLN A 594 -10.54 -8.37 18.03
N VAL A 595 -10.15 -9.32 17.18
CA VAL A 595 -10.53 -9.34 15.76
C VAL A 595 -10.81 -10.75 15.26
N LEU A 596 -11.87 -10.91 14.46
CA LEU A 596 -12.16 -12.10 13.65
C LEU A 596 -12.28 -11.67 12.18
N ILE A 597 -11.45 -12.20 11.28
CA ILE A 597 -11.44 -11.84 9.85
C ILE A 597 -11.40 -13.09 8.98
N GLY A 598 -12.30 -13.21 8.01
CA GLY A 598 -12.26 -14.26 7.00
C GLY A 598 -13.58 -14.99 6.89
N PHE A 599 -13.53 -16.31 6.69
CA PHE A 599 -14.73 -17.15 6.67
C PHE A 599 -15.24 -17.39 8.10
N VAL A 600 -15.98 -16.45 8.68
CA VAL A 600 -16.40 -16.51 10.11
C VAL A 600 -17.58 -17.47 10.33
N LYS A 601 -18.51 -17.58 9.37
CA LYS A 601 -19.68 -18.46 9.53
C LYS A 601 -19.28 -19.92 9.68
N GLY A 602 -19.97 -20.62 10.58
CA GLY A 602 -19.74 -22.04 10.86
C GLY A 602 -18.44 -22.32 11.63
N HIS A 603 -17.79 -21.28 12.16
CA HIS A 603 -16.69 -21.41 13.08
C HIS A 603 -17.07 -20.90 14.47
N ASP A 604 -16.76 -21.67 15.50
CA ASP A 604 -17.05 -21.35 16.90
C ASP A 604 -15.78 -20.84 17.63
N TYR A 605 -15.02 -19.94 17.00
CA TYR A 605 -13.85 -19.35 17.65
C TYR A 605 -14.26 -18.36 18.73
N GLU A 606 -13.71 -18.58 19.91
CA GLU A 606 -13.89 -17.72 21.07
C GLU A 606 -12.57 -17.06 21.41
N LEU A 607 -12.51 -15.74 21.25
CA LEU A 607 -11.47 -14.93 21.85
C LEU A 607 -11.85 -14.59 23.29
N LYS A 608 -10.87 -14.13 24.06
CA LYS A 608 -10.99 -13.77 25.47
C LYS A 608 -12.21 -12.90 25.76
N ASN A 609 -12.53 -11.92 24.91
CA ASN A 609 -13.65 -11.00 25.11
C ASN A 609 -14.62 -10.92 23.91
N LEU A 610 -14.38 -11.67 22.84
CA LEU A 610 -15.16 -11.60 21.61
C LEU A 610 -15.40 -12.99 21.02
N SER A 611 -16.65 -13.31 20.73
CA SER A 611 -17.01 -14.35 19.77
C SER A 611 -18.21 -13.91 18.93
N ALA A 612 -18.51 -14.63 17.85
CA ALA A 612 -19.60 -14.28 16.95
C ALA A 612 -20.27 -15.50 16.31
N THR A 613 -21.57 -15.37 16.03
CA THR A 613 -22.31 -16.28 15.15
C THR A 613 -23.01 -15.43 14.10
N VAL A 614 -22.60 -15.58 12.83
CA VAL A 614 -23.06 -14.70 11.74
C VAL A 614 -23.65 -15.49 10.57
N GLU A 615 -24.52 -14.84 9.82
CA GLU A 615 -25.14 -15.36 8.60
C GLU A 615 -24.22 -15.19 7.37
N ASN A 616 -23.32 -14.21 7.40
CA ASN A 616 -22.37 -13.89 6.34
C ASN A 616 -21.28 -14.95 6.24
N GLU A 617 -21.04 -15.49 5.04
CA GLU A 617 -19.94 -16.46 4.84
C GLU A 617 -18.57 -15.84 5.14
N PHE A 618 -18.34 -14.59 4.73
CA PHE A 618 -17.07 -13.89 4.88
C PHE A 618 -17.29 -12.50 5.49
N CYS A 619 -16.57 -12.16 6.56
CA CYS A 619 -16.63 -10.84 7.17
C CYS A 619 -15.39 -10.53 8.03
N SER A 620 -15.31 -9.28 8.47
CA SER A 620 -14.38 -8.76 9.45
C SER A 620 -15.17 -8.19 10.64
N ILE A 621 -14.80 -8.59 11.85
CA ILE A 621 -15.37 -8.14 13.11
C ILE A 621 -14.21 -7.66 13.98
N ILE A 622 -14.14 -6.34 14.23
CA ILE A 622 -13.08 -5.69 15.01
C ILE A 622 -13.72 -5.04 16.23
N LEU A 623 -13.28 -5.43 17.42
CA LEU A 623 -13.66 -4.81 18.69
C LEU A 623 -12.43 -4.13 19.29
N THR A 624 -12.46 -2.81 19.45
CA THR A 624 -11.35 -2.05 20.05
C THR A 624 -11.83 -1.10 21.13
N SER A 625 -10.99 -0.91 22.15
CA SER A 625 -11.19 0.07 23.20
C SER A 625 -10.97 1.51 22.71
N LEU A 626 -11.88 2.42 23.06
CA LEU A 626 -11.74 3.85 22.77
C LEU A 626 -11.19 4.65 23.96
N ASP A 627 -11.19 4.08 25.17
CA ASP A 627 -10.69 4.72 26.39
C ASP A 627 -9.30 4.21 26.83
N GLY A 628 -8.66 3.40 25.99
CA GLY A 628 -7.34 2.82 26.23
C GLY A 628 -7.31 1.73 27.32
N GLN A 629 -8.45 1.41 27.94
CA GLN A 629 -8.53 0.33 28.91
C GLN A 629 -8.67 -1.04 28.23
N PRO A 630 -8.24 -2.14 28.87
CA PRO A 630 -8.58 -3.49 28.42
C PRO A 630 -10.08 -3.65 28.18
N ILE A 631 -10.48 -4.38 27.14
CA ILE A 631 -11.87 -4.59 26.73
C ILE A 631 -12.73 -5.05 27.92
N SER A 632 -12.19 -5.95 28.75
CA SER A 632 -12.85 -6.47 29.94
C SER A 632 -13.32 -5.39 30.93
N ARG A 633 -12.66 -4.22 31.00
CA ARG A 633 -12.98 -3.13 31.93
C ARG A 633 -13.31 -1.78 31.27
N SER A 634 -13.16 -1.67 29.95
CA SER A 634 -13.49 -0.47 29.19
C SER A 634 -14.96 -0.08 29.38
N GLN A 635 -15.23 1.22 29.27
CA GLN A 635 -16.57 1.81 29.28
C GLN A 635 -17.03 2.20 27.86
N ARG A 636 -16.09 2.30 26.91
CA ARG A 636 -16.35 2.71 25.53
C ARG A 636 -15.57 1.83 24.55
N LEU A 637 -16.30 1.03 23.78
CA LEU A 637 -15.73 0.18 22.73
C LEU A 637 -16.27 0.61 21.36
N LEU A 638 -15.44 0.50 20.34
CA LEU A 638 -15.86 0.57 18.95
C LEU A 638 -15.94 -0.86 18.41
N LEU A 639 -17.11 -1.25 17.92
CA LEU A 639 -17.34 -2.49 17.20
C LEU A 639 -17.52 -2.17 15.72
N VAL A 640 -16.61 -2.63 14.88
CA VAL A 640 -16.72 -2.55 13.41
C VAL A 640 -17.04 -3.94 12.87
N THR A 641 -18.07 -4.03 12.05
CA THR A 641 -18.50 -5.28 11.40
C THR A 641 -18.66 -5.03 9.91
N THR A 642 -17.77 -5.58 9.08
CA THR A 642 -17.72 -5.32 7.64
C THR A 642 -17.71 -6.60 6.81
N ALA A 643 -18.43 -6.59 5.69
CA ALA A 643 -18.39 -7.64 4.67
C ALA A 643 -18.17 -6.98 3.30
N ARG A 644 -18.99 -7.27 2.28
CA ARG A 644 -18.85 -6.67 0.95
C ARG A 644 -19.30 -5.21 0.90
N SER A 645 -18.66 -4.41 0.05
CA SER A 645 -19.16 -3.12 -0.44
C SER A 645 -19.27 -3.13 -1.97
N ALA A 646 -20.22 -2.36 -2.52
CA ALA A 646 -20.45 -2.22 -3.95
C ALA A 646 -21.09 -0.86 -4.25
N ASN A 647 -21.15 -0.49 -5.53
CA ASN A 647 -22.06 0.57 -5.98
C ASN A 647 -23.47 0.00 -6.20
N SER A 648 -24.50 0.84 -6.05
CA SER A 648 -25.88 0.47 -6.39
C SER A 648 -25.97 -0.04 -7.83
N GLY A 649 -26.55 -1.23 -8.04
CA GLY A 649 -26.71 -1.81 -9.38
C GLY A 649 -25.40 -2.26 -10.05
N MET A 650 -24.29 -2.41 -9.32
CA MET A 650 -23.04 -2.96 -9.87
C MET A 650 -23.21 -4.42 -10.31
N ILE A 651 -22.71 -4.77 -11.50
CA ILE A 651 -22.87 -6.10 -12.09
C ILE A 651 -21.50 -6.70 -12.42
N TRP A 652 -21.22 -7.86 -11.84
CA TRP A 652 -20.06 -8.68 -12.16
C TRP A 652 -20.31 -9.54 -13.41
N ASN A 653 -19.25 -9.86 -14.14
CA ASN A 653 -19.31 -10.99 -15.06
C ASN A 653 -19.51 -12.32 -14.29
N GLU A 654 -19.90 -13.38 -15.00
CA GLU A 654 -20.16 -14.70 -14.42
C GLU A 654 -18.97 -15.23 -13.60
N LYS A 655 -17.74 -15.02 -14.10
CA LYS A 655 -16.50 -15.45 -13.44
C LYS A 655 -16.09 -14.58 -12.24
N ARG A 656 -16.79 -13.47 -11.97
CA ARG A 656 -16.45 -12.49 -10.92
C ARG A 656 -15.02 -11.96 -10.97
N THR A 657 -14.52 -11.77 -12.18
CA THR A 657 -13.16 -11.28 -12.48
C THR A 657 -13.15 -9.87 -13.03
N THR A 658 -14.29 -9.38 -13.54
CA THR A 658 -14.46 -8.00 -14.04
C THR A 658 -15.93 -7.55 -13.89
N LEU A 659 -16.19 -6.27 -14.13
CA LEU A 659 -17.54 -5.70 -14.11
C LEU A 659 -18.07 -5.50 -15.53
N SER A 660 -19.33 -5.89 -15.76
CA SER A 660 -20.09 -5.45 -16.93
C SER A 660 -20.75 -4.09 -16.70
N ASP A 661 -21.05 -3.75 -15.45
CA ASP A 661 -21.53 -2.43 -15.03
C ASP A 661 -20.90 -2.03 -13.69
N TRP A 662 -20.36 -0.81 -13.62
CA TRP A 662 -19.81 -0.22 -12.41
C TRP A 662 -20.86 0.23 -11.40
N GLY A 663 -22.13 0.30 -11.81
CA GLY A 663 -23.24 0.78 -11.00
C GLY A 663 -23.24 2.30 -10.82
N SER A 664 -24.11 2.75 -9.93
CA SER A 664 -24.38 4.15 -9.64
C SER A 664 -24.28 4.45 -8.13
N ALA A 665 -24.42 5.73 -7.78
CA ALA A 665 -24.57 6.12 -6.39
C ALA A 665 -25.97 5.74 -5.86
N PRO A 666 -26.13 5.50 -4.55
CA PRO A 666 -25.09 5.48 -3.52
C PRO A 666 -24.29 4.17 -3.49
N THR A 667 -23.26 4.14 -2.66
CA THR A 667 -22.57 2.90 -2.26
C THR A 667 -23.52 2.07 -1.40
N VAL A 668 -23.41 0.75 -1.50
CA VAL A 668 -24.17 -0.23 -0.73
C VAL A 668 -23.20 -1.15 0.01
N ILE A 669 -23.61 -1.63 1.17
CA ILE A 669 -22.86 -2.58 2.01
C ILE A 669 -23.67 -3.86 2.18
N GLU A 670 -22.99 -4.98 2.38
CA GLU A 670 -23.56 -6.18 2.98
C GLU A 670 -23.45 -6.02 4.51
N PRO A 671 -24.56 -5.79 5.25
CA PRO A 671 -24.49 -5.73 6.70
C PRO A 671 -24.05 -7.08 7.26
N VAL A 672 -23.21 -7.07 8.28
CA VAL A 672 -22.92 -8.30 9.04
C VAL A 672 -24.12 -8.58 9.93
N LYS A 673 -24.81 -9.69 9.68
CA LYS A 673 -26.02 -10.09 10.41
C LYS A 673 -25.74 -11.28 11.30
N GLY A 674 -26.13 -11.17 12.57
CA GLY A 674 -25.93 -12.25 13.54
C GLY A 674 -25.84 -11.77 14.98
N LYS A 675 -25.14 -12.54 15.80
CA LYS A 675 -24.92 -12.28 17.22
C LYS A 675 -23.44 -12.08 17.51
N ILE A 676 -23.12 -10.99 18.21
CA ILE A 676 -21.80 -10.72 18.77
C ILE A 676 -21.87 -10.97 20.26
N PHE A 677 -20.92 -11.73 20.80
CA PHE A 677 -20.85 -12.05 22.22
C PHE A 677 -19.66 -11.31 22.83
N LEU A 678 -19.95 -10.43 23.79
CA LEU A 678 -18.94 -9.80 24.64
C LEU A 678 -18.76 -10.67 25.88
N ARG A 679 -17.58 -11.28 25.98
CA ARG A 679 -17.26 -12.33 26.97
C ARG A 679 -16.35 -11.77 28.06
N ASN A 680 -16.34 -12.42 29.22
CA ASN A 680 -15.37 -12.16 30.30
C ASN A 680 -15.22 -10.66 30.66
N LEU A 681 -16.33 -9.92 30.62
CA LEU A 681 -16.36 -8.52 31.05
C LEU A 681 -16.44 -8.46 32.58
N LYS A 682 -15.84 -7.43 33.17
CA LYS A 682 -16.14 -7.07 34.57
C LYS A 682 -17.64 -6.72 34.68
N PRO A 683 -18.25 -6.86 35.87
CA PRO A 683 -19.68 -6.55 36.07
C PRO A 683 -20.09 -5.20 35.47
N ALA A 684 -21.26 -5.18 34.85
CA ALA A 684 -21.85 -4.01 34.23
C ALA A 684 -23.35 -3.97 34.53
N GLN A 685 -23.86 -2.79 34.85
CA GLN A 685 -25.30 -2.52 35.03
C GLN A 685 -26.04 -2.54 33.70
N ARG A 686 -25.40 -2.01 32.64
CA ARG A 686 -26.00 -1.91 31.31
C ARG A 686 -24.92 -1.90 30.23
N ILE A 687 -25.18 -2.64 29.15
CA ILE A 687 -24.40 -2.59 27.93
C ILE A 687 -25.33 -2.27 26.77
N GLU A 688 -25.00 -1.23 26.03
CA GLU A 688 -25.77 -0.77 24.87
C GLU A 688 -24.85 -0.56 23.67
N ALA A 689 -25.28 -0.97 22.49
CA ALA A 689 -24.58 -0.73 21.23
C ALA A 689 -25.42 0.18 20.33
N THR A 690 -24.94 1.39 20.07
CA THR A 690 -25.59 2.37 19.21
C THR A 690 -25.12 2.16 17.76
N PRO A 691 -25.99 1.80 16.80
CA PRO A 691 -25.62 1.72 15.38
C PRO A 691 -25.34 3.11 14.83
N LEU A 692 -24.29 3.25 14.00
CA LEU A 692 -23.83 4.55 13.53
C LEU A 692 -24.01 4.74 12.01
N ASP A 693 -24.29 5.96 11.57
CA ASP A 693 -24.31 6.34 10.16
C ASP A 693 -22.88 6.59 9.64
N GLY A 694 -22.73 7.03 8.38
CA GLY A 694 -21.43 7.33 7.80
C GLY A 694 -20.74 8.59 8.36
N ALA A 695 -21.42 9.40 9.17
CA ALA A 695 -20.86 10.50 9.94
C ALA A 695 -20.51 10.08 11.39
N GLY A 696 -20.79 8.83 11.76
CA GLY A 696 -20.61 8.33 13.11
C GLY A 696 -21.68 8.84 14.09
N LYS A 697 -22.85 9.27 13.61
CA LYS A 697 -24.00 9.68 14.43
C LYS A 697 -24.97 8.50 14.61
N SER A 698 -25.84 8.59 15.62
CA SER A 698 -26.80 7.51 15.88
C SER A 698 -27.78 7.31 14.73
N LEU A 699 -27.97 6.06 14.29
CA LEU A 699 -29.01 5.66 13.33
C LEU A 699 -30.36 5.31 13.99
N GLY A 700 -30.48 5.47 15.31
CA GLY A 700 -31.73 5.20 16.03
C GLY A 700 -31.49 4.62 17.43
N ASP A 701 -32.36 3.71 17.82
CA ASP A 701 -32.31 3.09 19.14
C ASP A 701 -31.07 2.20 19.31
N SER A 702 -30.55 2.17 20.53
CA SER A 702 -29.42 1.30 20.86
C SER A 702 -29.87 -0.13 21.10
N ILE A 703 -29.06 -1.09 20.67
CA ILE A 703 -29.22 -2.51 20.96
C ILE A 703 -28.82 -2.74 22.41
N ILE A 704 -29.76 -3.19 23.25
CA ILE A 704 -29.47 -3.57 24.64
C ILE A 704 -28.94 -4.99 24.68
N ALA A 705 -27.76 -5.19 25.25
CA ALA A 705 -27.18 -6.51 25.38
C ALA A 705 -28.05 -7.40 26.28
N ARG A 706 -28.19 -8.68 25.91
CA ARG A 706 -28.86 -9.69 26.73
C ARG A 706 -27.80 -10.58 27.36
N ASP A 707 -27.92 -10.87 28.64
CA ASP A 707 -27.10 -11.90 29.28
C ASP A 707 -27.58 -13.28 28.82
N ILE A 708 -26.69 -14.03 28.17
CA ILE A 708 -26.92 -15.41 27.78
C ILE A 708 -25.74 -16.22 28.30
N LYS A 709 -25.99 -17.03 29.35
CA LYS A 709 -24.97 -17.91 29.97
C LYS A 709 -23.71 -17.16 30.46
N GLY A 710 -23.85 -15.90 30.89
CA GLY A 710 -22.73 -15.08 31.37
C GLY A 710 -22.05 -14.23 30.29
N ASP A 711 -22.45 -14.38 29.02
CA ASP A 711 -21.98 -13.55 27.91
C ASP A 711 -23.02 -12.49 27.54
N CYS A 712 -22.54 -11.28 27.29
CA CYS A 712 -23.39 -10.18 26.84
C CYS A 712 -23.57 -10.26 25.32
N THR A 713 -24.78 -10.57 24.87
CA THR A 713 -25.10 -10.79 23.45
C THR A 713 -25.71 -9.54 22.81
N LEU A 714 -25.16 -9.13 21.67
CA LEU A 714 -25.66 -8.05 20.81
C LEU A 714 -26.13 -8.64 19.47
N ALA A 715 -27.38 -8.39 19.08
CA ALA A 715 -27.90 -8.78 17.77
C ALA A 715 -27.64 -7.65 16.75
N VAL A 716 -26.81 -7.92 15.74
CA VAL A 716 -26.35 -6.94 14.75
C VAL A 716 -26.91 -7.24 13.35
N GLY A 717 -26.94 -6.23 12.48
CA GLY A 717 -27.27 -6.36 11.06
C GLY A 717 -28.73 -6.09 10.66
N GLU A 718 -29.63 -5.86 11.61
CA GLU A 718 -31.00 -5.38 11.30
C GLU A 718 -30.95 -3.96 10.69
N GLN A 719 -30.34 -3.03 11.44
CA GLN A 719 -29.97 -1.71 10.93
C GLN A 719 -28.71 -1.84 10.06
N ALA A 720 -28.76 -1.29 8.83
CA ALA A 720 -27.62 -1.31 7.93
C ALA A 720 -26.51 -0.37 8.44
N THR A 721 -25.44 -0.94 8.99
CA THR A 721 -24.26 -0.17 9.40
C THR A 721 -23.01 -1.05 9.41
N THR A 722 -21.85 -0.42 9.27
CA THR A 722 -20.54 -1.06 9.42
C THR A 722 -19.96 -0.91 10.83
N TRP A 723 -20.55 -0.11 11.71
CA TRP A 723 -19.95 0.24 12.99
C TRP A 723 -20.94 0.66 14.08
N TYR A 724 -20.59 0.35 15.32
CA TYR A 724 -21.39 0.57 16.52
C TYR A 724 -20.51 1.15 17.63
N LEU A 725 -21.03 2.16 18.34
CA LEU A 725 -20.45 2.58 19.61
C LEU A 725 -21.07 1.74 20.74
N ILE A 726 -20.26 0.99 21.47
CA ILE A 726 -20.70 0.24 22.65
C ILE A 726 -20.37 1.06 23.90
N ARG A 727 -21.39 1.31 24.73
CA ARG A 727 -21.25 1.93 26.05
C ARG A 727 -21.54 0.91 27.13
N ILE A 728 -20.67 0.85 28.12
CA ILE A 728 -20.76 -0.05 29.27
C ILE A 728 -20.86 0.79 30.54
N ARG A 729 -22.04 0.77 31.17
CA ARG A 729 -22.27 1.39 32.47
C ARG A 729 -21.98 0.38 33.56
N ARG A 730 -21.02 0.69 34.44
CA ARG A 730 -20.58 -0.17 35.54
C ARG A 730 -21.22 0.25 36.85
#